data_AF-A0A9K3HMT3-F1
#
_entry.id   AF-A0A9K3HMT3-F1
#
_cell.length_a   1.000
_cell.length_b   1.000
_cell.length_c   1.000
_cell.angle_alpha   90.00
_cell.angle_beta   90.00
_cell.angle_gamma   90.00
#
_symmetry.space_group_name_H-M   'P 1'
#
loop_
_entity.id
_entity.type
_entity.pdbx_description
1 polymer ?
#
loop_
_entity_poly.entity_id
_entity_poly.type
_entity_poly.pdbx_seq_one_letter_code
_entity_poly.pdbx_strand_id
1 'polypeptide(L)'
;MLNDSLIIMRKEITGNGLTNVTIGNETLTWFVDSRKLQANGIRNDVKFTEISIALALEVLKDGTYSPKLDHQYVFAFLPLRTYGLKFIIQGDFILPSSREEVDGDSPWNQWLLSELPDLFVSAELSFCSLPGFNNCLGKAVSVFLSYVPLVGEVHGFFAQLPRMIISKLCVSNCLLLEGENDKWVPPCRVLRNWNEQARTLLPDSLIHKHLGLGYLNKEIVLSDTLAWALGIENYGPKVLVKILTCLLHTKEGLTSMSLNWLSSWLNELYSMSLQNSVDFKISSDIMDTLAKTPFIPLLDGCYGAINEGMIWMNLDGAWNNNLEAFARLFANLRIVNPALFDGSVTENLIQMLSKVGVQRLSAHQVVITHVLPAICDQKNTVGKDLMIEYLSFIMVHLQCTCSDCCIEREHIISEVYSKAFILTNHGFVIPSEVAVHFNNDFGNHIDIRRLISGIDIKWYEVDRSYLKYSSMRNWRKFLKEVGVTDFVQTVRVEKTVSSRLFLTNMTREKVMIPPGSTVSDWDSQELFDLLANVSLSGDREKCKYLLKVFDKIWDDYFSDKVEAFCNMDGEVKSFKSSLISVLDEYKWVVSSLDGRLCYPQDLFYHCEAVCSIFGDNACYAIPKIRNAKLVTSVGFKSTVTLHDALSVLDIWKRSATSFKARWQF
;
A
#
# COMPACT_ATOMS: atom_id res chain seq x y z
N MET A 1 -30.58 -87.96 2.27
CA MET A 1 -29.15 -88.16 2.63
C MET A 1 -28.58 -86.80 2.98
N LEU A 2 -28.38 -86.53 4.27
CA LEU A 2 -27.65 -85.35 4.74
C LEU A 2 -26.16 -85.63 4.49
N ASN A 3 -25.48 -84.77 3.74
CA ASN A 3 -24.03 -84.80 3.67
C ASN A 3 -23.51 -84.31 5.04
N ASP A 4 -23.23 -85.24 5.94
CA ASP A 4 -22.54 -85.00 7.21
C ASP A 4 -21.06 -84.67 6.96
N SER A 5 -20.77 -83.61 6.21
CA SER A 5 -19.44 -83.00 6.24
C SER A 5 -19.33 -82.23 7.56
N LEU A 6 -18.81 -82.89 8.59
CA LEU A 6 -18.43 -82.25 9.85
C LEU A 6 -17.50 -81.07 9.55
N ILE A 7 -18.01 -79.84 9.69
CA ILE A 7 -17.18 -78.63 9.62
C ILE A 7 -16.37 -78.61 10.91
N ILE A 8 -15.10 -79.01 10.82
CA ILE A 8 -14.18 -78.95 11.95
C ILE A 8 -13.73 -77.50 12.12
N MET A 9 -14.03 -76.93 13.29
CA MET A 9 -13.48 -75.67 13.74
C MET A 9 -12.26 -75.94 14.62
N ARG A 10 -11.10 -75.41 14.26
CA ARG A 10 -9.87 -75.52 15.06
C ARG A 10 -9.38 -74.12 15.40
N LYS A 11 -9.11 -73.91 16.69
CA LYS A 11 -8.46 -72.70 17.22
C LYS A 11 -6.99 -73.03 17.48
N GLU A 12 -6.09 -72.22 16.93
CA GLU A 12 -4.65 -72.32 17.14
C GLU A 12 -4.12 -70.96 17.61
N ILE A 13 -3.35 -70.94 18.69
CA ILE A 13 -2.71 -69.74 19.22
C ILE A 13 -1.24 -69.79 18.80
N THR A 14 -0.86 -68.91 17.87
CA THR A 14 0.45 -68.96 17.20
C THR A 14 1.52 -68.09 17.87
N GLY A 15 1.16 -67.32 18.90
CA GLY A 15 2.06 -66.45 19.68
C GLY A 15 1.89 -64.96 19.36
N ASN A 16 2.45 -64.06 20.20
CA ASN A 16 2.37 -62.60 20.05
C ASN A 16 0.94 -62.03 19.91
N GLY A 17 -0.04 -62.66 20.56
CA GLY A 17 -1.46 -62.29 20.47
C GLY A 17 -2.19 -62.82 19.24
N LEU A 18 -1.52 -63.51 18.30
CA LEU A 18 -2.20 -64.08 17.13
C LEU A 18 -2.96 -65.36 17.46
N THR A 19 -4.22 -65.40 17.01
CA THR A 19 -5.12 -66.55 17.10
C THR A 19 -5.70 -66.83 15.72
N ASN A 20 -5.46 -68.04 15.22
CA ASN A 20 -6.03 -68.53 13.97
C ASN A 20 -7.22 -69.44 14.26
N VAL A 21 -8.31 -69.20 13.55
CA VAL A 21 -9.53 -70.00 13.62
C VAL A 21 -9.80 -70.57 12.24
N THR A 22 -9.57 -71.86 12.06
CA THR A 22 -9.83 -72.55 10.79
C THR A 22 -11.22 -73.16 10.81
N ILE A 23 -12.07 -72.80 9.86
CA ILE A 23 -13.43 -73.33 9.67
C ILE A 23 -13.47 -73.99 8.29
N GLY A 24 -13.37 -75.31 8.24
CA GLY A 24 -13.23 -76.03 6.97
C GLY A 24 -11.95 -75.58 6.22
N ASN A 25 -12.11 -74.92 5.08
CA ASN A 25 -11.01 -74.40 4.25
C ASN A 25 -10.67 -72.92 4.54
N GLU A 26 -11.48 -72.22 5.31
CA GLU A 26 -11.28 -70.80 5.62
C GLU A 26 -10.46 -70.65 6.90
N THR A 27 -9.49 -69.74 6.91
CA THR A 27 -8.70 -69.40 8.09
C THR A 27 -8.92 -67.94 8.44
N LEU A 28 -9.48 -67.68 9.62
CA LEU A 28 -9.64 -66.33 10.17
C LEU A 28 -8.50 -66.05 11.14
N THR A 29 -7.74 -64.99 10.89
CA THR A 29 -6.63 -64.57 11.75
C THR A 29 -7.08 -63.42 12.63
N TRP A 30 -6.77 -63.47 13.92
CA TRP A 30 -7.14 -62.44 14.89
C TRP A 30 -5.93 -62.05 15.71
N PHE A 31 -5.73 -60.75 15.90
CA PHE A 31 -4.90 -60.26 16.98
C PHE A 31 -5.76 -60.10 18.22
N VAL A 32 -5.41 -60.78 19.30
CA VAL A 32 -6.14 -60.79 20.58
C VAL A 32 -5.22 -60.23 21.65
N ASP A 33 -5.70 -59.19 22.34
CA ASP A 33 -5.06 -58.67 23.54
C ASP A 33 -6.05 -58.73 24.71
N SER A 34 -5.54 -59.02 25.91
CA SER A 34 -6.36 -59.26 27.10
C SER A 34 -5.74 -58.68 28.34
N ARG A 35 -6.56 -58.10 29.20
CA ARG A 35 -6.14 -57.49 30.45
C ARG A 35 -6.95 -58.03 31.61
N LYS A 36 -6.23 -58.54 32.60
CA LYS A 36 -6.79 -58.90 33.91
C LYS A 36 -6.95 -57.65 34.77
N LEU A 37 -8.16 -57.42 35.26
CA LEU A 37 -8.54 -56.28 36.08
C LEU A 37 -8.82 -56.72 37.52
N GLN A 38 -8.51 -55.86 38.47
CA GLN A 38 -8.83 -56.04 39.88
C GLN A 38 -10.15 -55.35 40.21
N ALA A 39 -11.15 -56.10 40.65
CA ALA A 39 -12.51 -55.61 40.87
C ALA A 39 -12.64 -54.62 42.05
N ASN A 40 -11.66 -54.58 42.95
CA ASN A 40 -11.53 -53.64 44.07
C ASN A 40 -12.84 -53.35 44.85
N GLY A 41 -13.71 -54.36 45.01
CA GLY A 41 -14.95 -54.24 45.78
C GLY A 41 -16.15 -53.65 45.02
N ILE A 42 -16.06 -53.42 43.70
CA ILE A 42 -17.21 -53.01 42.87
C ILE A 42 -18.29 -54.12 42.85
N ARG A 43 -17.84 -55.38 42.96
CA ARG A 43 -18.68 -56.57 43.06
C ARG A 43 -18.13 -57.49 44.15
N ASN A 44 -18.94 -57.81 45.16
CA ASN A 44 -18.47 -58.49 46.37
C ASN A 44 -18.04 -59.96 46.15
N ASP A 45 -18.51 -60.59 45.09
CA ASP A 45 -18.27 -61.99 44.73
C ASP A 45 -17.13 -62.20 43.72
N VAL A 46 -16.56 -61.13 43.14
CA VAL A 46 -15.53 -61.20 42.10
C VAL A 46 -14.27 -60.46 42.57
N LYS A 47 -13.12 -61.17 42.60
CA LYS A 47 -11.81 -60.55 42.92
C LYS A 47 -11.10 -60.02 41.68
N PHE A 48 -11.17 -60.76 40.58
CA PHE A 48 -10.53 -60.45 39.31
C PHE A 48 -11.49 -60.75 38.17
N THR A 49 -11.40 -59.97 37.10
CA THR A 49 -12.08 -60.22 35.82
C THR A 49 -11.11 -59.97 34.68
N GLU A 50 -11.48 -60.37 33.47
CA GLU A 50 -10.69 -60.19 32.26
C GLU A 50 -11.53 -59.54 31.18
N ILE A 51 -10.96 -58.52 30.53
CA ILE A 51 -11.48 -57.94 29.30
C ILE A 51 -10.51 -58.25 28.16
N SER A 52 -11.05 -58.55 27.00
CA SER A 52 -10.26 -58.86 25.81
C SER A 52 -10.80 -58.10 24.61
N ILE A 53 -9.90 -57.70 23.72
CA ILE A 53 -10.24 -57.21 22.39
C ILE A 53 -9.66 -58.14 21.33
N ALA A 54 -10.36 -58.30 20.21
CA ALA A 54 -9.81 -59.02 19.06
C ALA A 54 -10.01 -58.25 17.74
N LEU A 55 -8.90 -57.99 17.04
CA LEU A 55 -8.83 -57.30 15.75
C LEU A 55 -8.70 -58.34 14.63
N ALA A 56 -9.59 -58.31 13.65
CA ALA A 56 -9.66 -59.30 12.58
C ALA A 56 -8.66 -59.00 11.45
N LEU A 57 -7.70 -59.88 11.19
CA LEU A 57 -6.68 -59.69 10.16
C LEU A 57 -6.90 -60.60 8.96
N GLU A 58 -6.63 -60.07 7.78
CA GLU A 58 -6.46 -60.85 6.55
C GLU A 58 -4.97 -60.98 6.24
N VAL A 59 -4.52 -62.21 5.97
CA VAL A 59 -3.13 -62.51 5.64
C VAL A 59 -2.96 -62.42 4.13
N LEU A 60 -2.17 -61.46 3.69
CA LEU A 60 -1.88 -61.24 2.27
C LEU A 60 -0.86 -62.25 1.75
N LYS A 61 -0.78 -62.38 0.42
CA LYS A 61 0.13 -63.33 -0.26
C LYS A 61 1.61 -63.09 0.03
N ASP A 62 1.96 -61.87 0.40
CA ASP A 62 3.31 -61.45 0.78
C ASP A 62 3.63 -61.70 2.27
N GLY A 63 2.68 -62.27 3.03
CA GLY A 63 2.82 -62.52 4.46
C GLY A 63 2.53 -61.30 5.34
N THR A 64 2.13 -60.16 4.76
CA THR A 64 1.72 -58.97 5.52
C THR A 64 0.23 -59.04 5.92
N TYR A 65 -0.19 -58.16 6.82
CA TYR A 65 -1.58 -58.12 7.30
C TYR A 65 -2.35 -56.91 6.74
N SER A 66 -3.60 -57.13 6.34
CA SER A 66 -4.61 -56.10 6.07
C SER A 66 -5.74 -56.15 7.11
N PRO A 67 -6.40 -55.01 7.40
CA PRO A 67 -7.49 -55.00 8.36
C PRO A 67 -8.78 -55.53 7.75
N LYS A 68 -9.53 -56.33 8.52
CA LYS A 68 -10.90 -56.75 8.17
C LYS A 68 -11.90 -55.99 9.03
N LEU A 69 -12.58 -55.02 8.42
CA LEU A 69 -13.39 -54.00 9.12
C LEU A 69 -14.89 -54.31 9.20
N ASP A 70 -15.27 -55.59 9.19
CA ASP A 70 -16.66 -56.00 9.34
C ASP A 70 -17.18 -55.73 10.76
N HIS A 71 -18.48 -55.46 10.90
CA HIS A 71 -19.10 -55.32 12.22
C HIS A 71 -19.00 -56.63 13.02
N GLN A 72 -18.45 -56.53 14.23
CA GLN A 72 -18.20 -57.65 15.10
C GLN A 72 -19.20 -57.71 16.25
N TYR A 73 -19.40 -58.94 16.75
CA TYR A 73 -20.20 -59.20 17.94
C TYR A 73 -19.43 -58.87 19.21
N VAL A 74 -20.16 -58.44 20.25
CA VAL A 74 -19.63 -58.36 21.62
C VAL A 74 -19.94 -59.67 22.33
N PHE A 75 -19.04 -60.14 23.19
CA PHE A 75 -19.15 -61.42 23.87
C PHE A 75 -19.19 -61.25 25.38
N ALA A 76 -20.08 -62.02 26.01
CA ALA A 76 -20.10 -62.29 27.44
C ALA A 76 -20.28 -63.80 27.60
N PHE A 77 -19.16 -64.51 27.41
CA PHE A 77 -19.06 -65.97 27.16
C PHE A 77 -19.73 -66.44 25.84
N LEU A 78 -20.96 -66.02 25.56
CA LEU A 78 -21.67 -66.21 24.29
C LEU A 78 -21.79 -64.88 23.53
N PRO A 79 -21.94 -64.92 22.19
CA PRO A 79 -22.14 -63.72 21.38
C PRO A 79 -23.44 -63.01 21.77
N LEU A 80 -23.37 -61.68 21.84
CA LEU A 80 -24.50 -60.76 21.95
C LEU A 80 -24.85 -60.22 20.55
N ARG A 81 -25.44 -59.03 20.46
CA ARG A 81 -25.63 -58.30 19.19
C ARG A 81 -24.37 -57.56 18.75
N THR A 82 -24.38 -57.10 17.50
CA THR A 82 -23.39 -56.13 17.01
C THR A 82 -23.73 -54.72 17.48
N TYR A 83 -22.71 -53.97 17.89
CA TYR A 83 -22.84 -52.59 18.36
C TYR A 83 -22.23 -51.57 17.37
N GLY A 84 -21.90 -52.00 16.14
CA GLY A 84 -21.21 -51.17 15.15
C GLY A 84 -19.68 -51.14 15.29
N LEU A 85 -19.13 -51.89 16.24
CA LEU A 85 -17.69 -52.04 16.42
C LEU A 85 -17.08 -52.92 15.33
N LYS A 86 -15.88 -52.54 14.86
CA LYS A 86 -15.10 -53.27 13.85
C LYS A 86 -14.15 -54.31 14.45
N PHE A 87 -14.24 -54.51 15.76
CA PHE A 87 -13.44 -55.45 16.54
C PHE A 87 -14.30 -56.11 17.63
N ILE A 88 -13.89 -57.29 18.07
CA ILE A 88 -14.58 -58.03 19.13
C ILE A 88 -14.20 -57.43 20.48
N ILE A 89 -15.19 -57.31 21.36
CA ILE A 89 -14.98 -57.07 22.79
C ILE A 89 -15.52 -58.27 23.54
N GLN A 90 -14.72 -58.83 24.45
CA GLN A 90 -15.14 -59.84 25.39
C GLN A 90 -14.94 -59.35 26.82
N GLY A 91 -15.96 -59.53 27.66
CA GLY A 91 -15.90 -59.19 29.08
C GLY A 91 -17.00 -59.87 29.87
N ASP A 92 -16.84 -59.89 31.20
CA ASP A 92 -17.84 -60.42 32.14
C ASP A 92 -18.98 -59.40 32.36
N PHE A 93 -19.71 -59.06 31.29
CA PHE A 93 -20.80 -58.09 31.35
C PHE A 93 -22.04 -58.68 32.04
N ILE A 94 -22.67 -57.88 32.90
CA ILE A 94 -23.98 -58.19 33.49
C ILE A 94 -25.04 -57.93 32.42
N LEU A 95 -25.90 -58.93 32.18
CA LEU A 95 -26.92 -58.91 31.14
C LEU A 95 -28.32 -59.05 31.76
N PRO A 96 -29.35 -58.41 31.18
CA PRO A 96 -30.74 -58.71 31.47
C PRO A 96 -31.11 -60.12 30.96
N SER A 97 -32.24 -60.67 31.43
CA SER A 97 -32.67 -62.03 31.08
C SER A 97 -32.83 -62.27 29.57
N SER A 98 -33.16 -61.24 28.78
CA SER A 98 -33.28 -61.33 27.32
C SER A 98 -31.93 -61.53 26.62
N ARG A 99 -30.81 -61.12 27.24
CA ARG A 99 -29.46 -61.06 26.66
C ARG A 99 -29.35 -60.27 25.35
N GLU A 100 -30.34 -59.42 25.06
CA GLU A 100 -30.38 -58.59 23.86
C GLU A 100 -29.49 -57.33 23.99
N GLU A 101 -29.21 -56.90 25.22
CA GLU A 101 -28.41 -55.71 25.52
C GLU A 101 -27.53 -55.91 26.77
N VAL A 102 -26.53 -55.04 26.97
CA VAL A 102 -25.73 -54.96 28.21
C VAL A 102 -26.47 -54.05 29.19
N ASP A 103 -26.56 -54.45 30.47
CA ASP A 103 -27.22 -53.63 31.50
C ASP A 103 -26.44 -52.32 31.74
N GLY A 104 -26.99 -51.21 31.24
CA GLY A 104 -26.36 -49.90 31.30
C GLY A 104 -26.39 -49.25 32.68
N ASP A 105 -27.32 -49.66 33.56
CA ASP A 105 -27.45 -49.10 34.91
C ASP A 105 -26.47 -49.75 35.90
N SER A 106 -25.84 -50.86 35.51
CA SER A 106 -24.88 -51.60 36.32
C SER A 106 -23.54 -50.85 36.49
N PRO A 107 -23.13 -50.51 37.73
CA PRO A 107 -21.82 -49.89 37.99
C PRO A 107 -20.65 -50.76 37.54
N TRP A 108 -20.82 -52.09 37.56
CA TRP A 108 -19.82 -53.04 37.08
C TRP A 108 -19.57 -52.91 35.59
N ASN A 109 -20.63 -52.84 34.78
CA ASN A 109 -20.50 -52.69 33.33
C ASN A 109 -19.91 -51.32 32.98
N GLN A 110 -20.33 -50.26 33.66
CA GLN A 110 -19.75 -48.91 33.48
C GLN A 110 -18.25 -48.88 33.80
N TRP A 111 -17.82 -49.58 34.85
CA TRP A 111 -16.40 -49.75 35.16
C TRP A 111 -15.66 -50.53 34.07
N LEU A 112 -16.17 -51.68 33.62
CA LEU A 112 -15.57 -52.43 32.50
C LEU A 112 -15.44 -51.57 31.24
N LEU A 113 -16.48 -50.78 30.93
CA LEU A 113 -16.48 -49.84 29.81
C LEU A 113 -15.37 -48.79 29.95
N SER A 114 -15.10 -48.32 31.17
CA SER A 114 -14.04 -47.34 31.47
C SER A 114 -12.62 -47.88 31.27
N GLU A 115 -12.42 -49.21 31.37
CA GLU A 115 -11.11 -49.87 31.24
C GLU A 115 -10.78 -50.26 29.79
N LEU A 116 -11.79 -50.39 28.91
CA LEU A 116 -11.62 -50.77 27.50
C LEU A 116 -10.72 -49.81 26.69
N PRO A 117 -10.81 -48.47 26.82
CA PRO A 117 -9.93 -47.56 26.11
C PRO A 117 -8.45 -47.78 26.41
N ASP A 118 -8.11 -48.01 27.69
CA ASP A 118 -6.74 -48.24 28.08
C ASP A 118 -6.21 -49.59 27.56
N LEU A 119 -7.06 -50.63 27.50
CA LEU A 119 -6.73 -51.89 26.84
C LEU A 119 -6.48 -51.68 25.34
N PHE A 120 -7.37 -50.97 24.66
CA PHE A 120 -7.22 -50.69 23.23
C PHE A 120 -5.89 -49.99 22.94
N VAL A 121 -5.60 -48.88 23.62
CA VAL A 121 -4.36 -48.12 23.39
C VAL A 121 -3.11 -48.93 23.73
N SER A 122 -3.11 -49.71 24.82
CA SER A 122 -1.93 -50.53 25.16
C SER A 122 -1.64 -51.63 24.14
N ALA A 123 -2.68 -52.09 23.44
CA ALA A 123 -2.57 -53.17 22.46
C ALA A 123 -1.82 -52.74 21.20
N GLU A 124 -1.69 -51.44 20.94
CA GLU A 124 -1.05 -50.88 19.75
C GLU A 124 0.41 -51.34 19.59
N LEU A 125 1.20 -51.25 20.66
CA LEU A 125 2.62 -51.62 20.61
C LEU A 125 2.79 -53.13 20.33
N SER A 126 1.95 -53.96 20.96
CA SER A 126 1.92 -55.40 20.72
C SER A 126 1.47 -55.72 19.29
N PHE A 127 0.47 -55.02 18.78
CA PHE A 127 0.01 -55.14 17.40
C PHE A 127 1.10 -54.75 16.39
N CYS A 128 1.82 -53.67 16.63
CA CYS A 128 2.90 -53.23 15.76
C CYS A 128 4.13 -54.15 15.79
N SER A 129 4.27 -54.96 16.84
CA SER A 129 5.32 -55.98 16.96
C SER A 129 5.04 -57.28 16.20
N LEU A 130 3.90 -57.37 15.50
CA LEU A 130 3.53 -58.56 14.74
C LEU A 130 4.49 -58.81 13.57
N PRO A 131 4.85 -60.08 13.29
CA PRO A 131 5.90 -60.42 12.33
C PRO A 131 5.59 -59.99 10.89
N GLY A 132 4.31 -59.88 10.52
CA GLY A 132 3.87 -59.40 9.21
C GLY A 132 4.07 -57.90 8.96
N PHE A 133 4.56 -57.15 9.96
CA PHE A 133 4.91 -55.72 9.82
C PHE A 133 6.41 -55.44 9.95
N ASN A 134 7.25 -56.49 9.94
CA ASN A 134 8.71 -56.33 10.01
C ASN A 134 9.19 -55.31 8.96
N ASN A 135 9.94 -54.30 9.41
CA ASN A 135 10.48 -53.19 8.62
C ASN A 135 9.47 -52.14 8.09
N CYS A 136 8.17 -52.23 8.40
CA CYS A 136 7.14 -51.27 7.98
C CYS A 136 6.17 -50.92 9.13
N LEU A 137 6.71 -50.32 10.20
CA LEU A 137 5.95 -49.94 11.39
C LEU A 137 4.83 -48.93 11.09
N GLY A 138 5.03 -48.02 10.13
CA GLY A 138 4.01 -47.05 9.75
C GLY A 138 2.77 -47.71 9.15
N LYS A 139 2.95 -48.76 8.33
CA LYS A 139 1.83 -49.59 7.84
C LYS A 139 1.09 -50.26 9.00
N ALA A 140 1.80 -50.77 10.01
CA ALA A 140 1.19 -51.39 11.19
C ALA A 140 0.28 -50.41 11.95
N VAL A 141 0.78 -49.19 12.20
CA VAL A 141 0.02 -48.12 12.86
C VAL A 141 -1.21 -47.73 12.03
N SER A 142 -1.07 -47.61 10.70
CA SER A 142 -2.20 -47.34 9.81
C SER A 142 -3.29 -48.41 9.90
N VAL A 143 -2.89 -49.68 9.89
CA VAL A 143 -3.82 -50.81 10.02
C VAL A 143 -4.49 -50.81 11.40
N PHE A 144 -3.73 -50.62 12.48
CA PHE A 144 -4.27 -50.57 13.84
C PHE A 144 -5.29 -49.45 14.01
N LEU A 145 -4.94 -48.24 13.59
CA LEU A 145 -5.80 -47.06 13.73
C LEU A 145 -7.07 -47.14 12.86
N SER A 146 -7.09 -47.98 11.82
CA SER A 146 -8.30 -48.22 11.02
C SER A 146 -9.45 -48.89 11.81
N TYR A 147 -9.15 -49.53 12.93
CA TYR A 147 -10.15 -50.10 13.85
C TYR A 147 -10.74 -49.08 14.81
N VAL A 148 -10.17 -47.87 14.91
CA VAL A 148 -10.68 -46.83 15.82
C VAL A 148 -12.08 -46.43 15.36
N PRO A 149 -13.11 -46.66 16.20
CA PRO A 149 -14.47 -46.33 15.81
C PRO A 149 -14.68 -44.82 15.89
N LEU A 150 -15.46 -44.27 14.96
CA LEU A 150 -15.80 -42.85 14.93
C LEU A 150 -17.11 -42.58 15.68
N VAL A 151 -17.29 -41.32 16.10
CA VAL A 151 -18.51 -40.89 16.79
C VAL A 151 -19.72 -41.09 15.87
N GLY A 152 -20.71 -41.87 16.33
CA GLY A 152 -21.91 -42.20 15.57
C GLY A 152 -21.86 -43.57 14.86
N GLU A 153 -20.70 -44.22 14.76
CA GLU A 153 -20.61 -45.60 14.24
C GLU A 153 -21.08 -46.64 15.26
N VAL A 154 -20.88 -46.36 16.55
CA VAL A 154 -21.18 -47.28 17.65
C VAL A 154 -22.46 -46.86 18.38
N HIS A 155 -23.34 -47.83 18.64
CA HIS A 155 -24.65 -47.62 19.27
C HIS A 155 -24.81 -48.35 20.62
N GLY A 156 -25.94 -48.12 21.29
CA GLY A 156 -26.29 -48.77 22.55
C GLY A 156 -25.34 -48.45 23.70
N PHE A 157 -25.13 -49.42 24.60
CA PHE A 157 -24.23 -49.30 25.75
C PHE A 157 -22.83 -48.77 25.42
N PHE A 158 -22.25 -49.17 24.28
CA PHE A 158 -20.90 -48.79 23.87
C PHE A 158 -20.82 -47.45 23.12
N ALA A 159 -21.91 -46.69 22.98
CA ALA A 159 -21.93 -45.46 22.19
C ALA A 159 -20.92 -44.38 22.64
N GLN A 160 -20.49 -44.42 23.92
CA GLN A 160 -19.45 -43.52 24.44
C GLN A 160 -18.02 -44.00 24.15
N LEU A 161 -17.83 -45.29 23.86
CA LEU A 161 -16.52 -45.91 23.67
C LEU A 161 -15.65 -45.22 22.58
N PRO A 162 -16.19 -44.81 21.42
CA PRO A 162 -15.42 -44.04 20.43
C PRO A 162 -14.76 -42.79 21.00
N ARG A 163 -15.52 -41.98 21.76
CA ARG A 163 -15.01 -40.75 22.37
C ARG A 163 -13.93 -41.06 23.41
N MET A 164 -14.12 -42.12 24.19
CA MET A 164 -13.17 -42.55 25.20
C MET A 164 -11.85 -43.04 24.58
N ILE A 165 -11.92 -43.88 23.54
CA ILE A 165 -10.74 -44.34 22.78
C ILE A 165 -9.99 -43.15 22.16
N ILE A 166 -10.70 -42.27 21.44
CA ILE A 166 -10.10 -41.09 20.82
C ILE A 166 -9.44 -40.20 21.87
N SER A 167 -10.09 -39.95 23.01
CA SER A 167 -9.52 -39.12 24.09
C SER A 167 -8.22 -39.68 24.66
N LYS A 168 -8.11 -41.02 24.77
CA LYS A 168 -6.89 -41.70 25.23
C LYS A 168 -5.80 -41.69 24.16
N LEU A 169 -6.16 -41.88 22.89
CA LEU A 169 -5.21 -41.79 21.77
C LEU A 169 -4.61 -40.38 21.64
N CYS A 170 -5.41 -39.32 21.80
CA CYS A 170 -4.93 -37.94 21.72
C CYS A 170 -3.79 -37.59 22.70
N VAL A 171 -3.72 -38.28 23.84
CA VAL A 171 -2.68 -38.07 24.87
C VAL A 171 -1.59 -39.14 24.87
N SER A 172 -1.75 -40.19 24.06
CA SER A 172 -0.83 -41.32 24.00
C SER A 172 0.13 -41.16 22.84
N ASN A 173 1.35 -41.70 22.98
CA ASN A 173 2.33 -41.71 21.90
C ASN A 173 2.00 -42.83 20.90
N CYS A 174 1.02 -42.59 20.02
CA CYS A 174 0.48 -43.59 19.08
C CYS A 174 0.89 -43.37 17.62
N LEU A 175 1.64 -42.32 17.30
CA LEU A 175 2.07 -42.03 15.92
C LEU A 175 3.58 -41.99 15.80
N LEU A 176 4.07 -42.31 14.60
CA LEU A 176 5.49 -42.27 14.26
C LEU A 176 5.84 -41.04 13.42
N LEU A 177 7.01 -40.48 13.69
CA LEU A 177 7.63 -39.46 12.85
C LEU A 177 8.37 -40.08 11.66
N GLU A 178 8.44 -39.36 10.54
CA GLU A 178 9.30 -39.70 9.40
C GLU A 178 10.79 -39.49 9.77
N GLY A 179 11.66 -40.46 9.51
CA GLY A 179 13.10 -40.39 9.76
C GLY A 179 13.66 -41.67 10.41
N GLU A 180 14.95 -41.66 10.78
CA GLU A 180 15.68 -42.88 11.18
C GLU A 180 15.44 -43.35 12.62
N ASN A 181 14.67 -42.61 13.44
CA ASN A 181 14.59 -42.83 14.89
C ASN A 181 13.28 -43.47 15.39
N ASP A 182 12.34 -43.85 14.52
CA ASP A 182 11.04 -44.48 14.87
C ASP A 182 10.40 -43.92 16.15
N LYS A 183 10.41 -42.59 16.28
CA LYS A 183 10.05 -41.91 17.52
C LYS A 183 8.52 -41.81 17.62
N TRP A 184 7.98 -42.47 18.65
CA TRP A 184 6.56 -42.39 19.01
C TRP A 184 6.21 -41.04 19.64
N VAL A 185 5.16 -40.41 19.14
CA VAL A 185 4.68 -39.08 19.56
C VAL A 185 3.15 -39.04 19.57
N PRO A 186 2.54 -38.11 20.33
CA PRO A 186 1.10 -37.98 20.34
C PRO A 186 0.57 -37.27 19.09
N PRO A 187 -0.71 -37.44 18.72
CA PRO A 187 -1.31 -36.84 17.53
C PRO A 187 -1.14 -35.32 17.39
N CYS A 188 -1.14 -34.58 18.50
CA CYS A 188 -0.95 -33.13 18.49
C CYS A 188 0.49 -32.68 18.16
N ARG A 189 1.42 -33.62 17.95
CA ARG A 189 2.85 -33.37 17.65
C ARG A 189 3.22 -33.76 16.22
N VAL A 190 2.27 -34.17 15.40
CA VAL A 190 2.52 -34.60 14.02
C VAL A 190 1.89 -33.66 13.00
N LEU A 191 2.51 -33.61 11.82
CA LEU A 191 2.03 -32.88 10.65
C LEU A 191 1.74 -33.87 9.52
N ARG A 192 0.49 -33.91 9.05
CA ARG A 192 0.00 -34.80 7.99
C ARG A 192 -0.06 -34.09 6.62
N ASN A 193 -0.19 -34.87 5.54
CA ASN A 193 -0.39 -34.41 4.16
C ASN A 193 0.74 -33.51 3.63
N TRP A 194 1.98 -33.80 4.05
CA TRP A 194 3.17 -33.15 3.55
C TRP A 194 3.73 -33.87 2.31
N ASN A 195 4.62 -33.22 1.57
CA ASN A 195 5.36 -33.78 0.46
C ASN A 195 6.86 -33.44 0.57
N GLU A 196 7.72 -34.04 -0.24
CA GLU A 196 9.18 -33.80 -0.16
C GLU A 196 9.56 -32.32 -0.38
N GLN A 197 8.76 -31.58 -1.17
CA GLN A 197 8.96 -30.14 -1.36
C GLN A 197 8.69 -29.36 -0.05
N ALA A 198 7.62 -29.70 0.67
CA ALA A 198 7.28 -29.13 1.96
C ALA A 198 8.37 -29.41 3.00
N ARG A 199 8.95 -30.62 3.00
CA ARG A 199 10.06 -31.00 3.90
C ARG A 199 11.38 -30.31 3.54
N THR A 200 11.60 -30.03 2.26
CA THR A 200 12.73 -29.22 1.80
C THR A 200 12.58 -27.76 2.24
N LEU A 201 11.37 -27.20 2.10
CA LEU A 201 11.06 -25.84 2.52
C LEU A 201 11.09 -25.68 4.04
N LEU A 202 10.59 -26.67 4.78
CA LEU A 202 10.53 -26.66 6.23
C LEU A 202 11.25 -27.89 6.79
N PRO A 203 12.58 -27.87 6.92
CA PRO A 203 13.34 -29.00 7.45
C PRO A 203 12.86 -29.44 8.84
N ASP A 204 13.07 -30.70 9.18
CA ASP A 204 12.67 -31.30 10.48
C ASP A 204 13.13 -30.45 11.67
N SER A 205 14.35 -29.91 11.62
CA SER A 205 14.91 -29.05 12.67
C SER A 205 14.12 -27.74 12.84
N LEU A 206 13.62 -27.16 11.75
CA LEU A 206 12.88 -25.91 11.75
C LEU A 206 11.48 -26.09 12.36
N ILE A 207 10.73 -27.08 11.87
CA ILE A 207 9.38 -27.36 12.38
C ILE A 207 9.44 -27.76 13.85
N HIS A 208 10.40 -28.61 14.23
CA HIS A 208 10.54 -29.03 15.61
C HIS A 208 10.89 -27.87 16.53
N LYS A 209 11.82 -26.99 16.13
CA LYS A 209 12.25 -25.83 16.95
C LYS A 209 11.11 -24.81 17.15
N HIS A 210 10.36 -24.49 16.10
CA HIS A 210 9.40 -23.37 16.13
C HIS A 210 7.96 -23.79 16.45
N LEU A 211 7.51 -24.98 16.03
CA LEU A 211 6.16 -25.47 16.27
C LEU A 211 6.11 -26.65 17.24
N GLY A 212 7.24 -27.30 17.51
CA GLY A 212 7.27 -28.52 18.31
C GLY A 212 6.53 -29.68 17.63
N LEU A 213 6.37 -29.64 16.30
CA LEU A 213 5.78 -30.70 15.48
C LEU A 213 6.88 -31.51 14.79
N GLY A 214 6.51 -32.65 14.20
CA GLY A 214 7.32 -33.40 13.26
C GLY A 214 6.46 -33.98 12.13
N TYR A 215 7.08 -34.39 11.04
CA TYR A 215 6.36 -34.97 9.91
C TYR A 215 5.84 -36.36 10.24
N LEU A 216 4.56 -36.62 9.96
CA LEU A 216 3.97 -37.95 10.10
C LEU A 216 4.67 -38.92 9.15
N ASN A 217 5.02 -40.11 9.62
CA ASN A 217 5.62 -41.15 8.78
C ASN A 217 4.75 -41.40 7.54
N LYS A 218 5.37 -41.40 6.35
CA LYS A 218 4.67 -41.45 5.05
C LYS A 218 3.87 -42.73 4.81
N GLU A 219 4.19 -43.81 5.52
CA GLU A 219 3.46 -45.07 5.44
C GLU A 219 2.16 -45.06 6.28
N ILE A 220 2.01 -44.09 7.18
CA ILE A 220 0.81 -43.95 7.99
C ILE A 220 -0.28 -43.25 7.19
N VAL A 221 -1.30 -44.02 6.78
CA VAL A 221 -2.50 -43.50 6.12
C VAL A 221 -3.65 -43.47 7.12
N LEU A 222 -4.28 -42.29 7.27
CA LEU A 222 -5.44 -42.07 8.14
C LEU A 222 -6.57 -41.44 7.33
N SER A 223 -7.82 -41.73 7.69
CA SER A 223 -8.97 -41.01 7.14
C SER A 223 -9.01 -39.58 7.66
N ASP A 224 -9.59 -38.65 6.88
CA ASP A 224 -9.69 -37.25 7.29
C ASP A 224 -10.55 -37.06 8.54
N THR A 225 -11.58 -37.89 8.71
CA THR A 225 -12.44 -37.89 9.89
C THR A 225 -11.69 -38.32 11.15
N LEU A 226 -10.85 -39.34 11.07
CA LEU A 226 -10.04 -39.80 12.20
C LEU A 226 -8.92 -38.82 12.53
N ALA A 227 -8.19 -38.33 11.52
CA ALA A 227 -7.14 -37.34 11.73
C ALA A 227 -7.67 -36.06 12.40
N TRP A 228 -8.85 -35.61 11.98
CA TRP A 228 -9.53 -34.47 12.61
C TRP A 228 -9.93 -34.78 14.06
N ALA A 229 -10.49 -35.96 14.33
CA ALA A 229 -10.88 -36.36 15.68
C ALA A 229 -9.68 -36.50 16.64
N LEU A 230 -8.53 -36.91 16.12
CA LEU A 230 -7.26 -36.99 16.86
C LEU A 230 -6.56 -35.63 17.02
N GLY A 231 -7.05 -34.57 16.36
CA GLY A 231 -6.43 -33.24 16.41
C GLY A 231 -5.09 -33.15 15.68
N ILE A 232 -4.89 -33.96 14.64
CA ILE A 232 -3.68 -33.92 13.81
C ILE A 232 -3.72 -32.68 12.91
N GLU A 233 -2.65 -31.86 12.94
CA GLU A 233 -2.54 -30.72 12.02
C GLU A 233 -2.18 -31.21 10.60
N ASN A 234 -2.82 -30.61 9.60
CA ASN A 234 -2.47 -30.80 8.20
C ASN A 234 -1.49 -29.72 7.74
N TYR A 235 -0.53 -30.10 6.90
CA TYR A 235 0.30 -29.15 6.18
C TYR A 235 -0.56 -28.26 5.29
N GLY A 236 -0.29 -26.95 5.33
CA GLY A 236 -1.07 -25.96 4.60
C GLY A 236 -0.72 -24.52 4.97
N PRO A 237 -1.48 -23.53 4.44
CA PRO A 237 -1.19 -22.10 4.60
C PRO A 237 -1.07 -21.64 6.06
N LYS A 238 -1.92 -22.18 6.95
CA LYS A 238 -1.90 -21.83 8.38
C LYS A 238 -0.58 -22.20 9.05
N VAL A 239 0.00 -23.34 8.69
CA VAL A 239 1.28 -23.81 9.24
C VAL A 239 2.43 -22.93 8.73
N LEU A 240 2.42 -22.59 7.44
CA LEU A 240 3.41 -21.69 6.84
C LEU A 240 3.44 -20.31 7.53
N VAL A 241 2.26 -19.73 7.79
CA VAL A 241 2.12 -18.43 8.48
C VAL A 241 2.51 -18.53 9.95
N LYS A 242 2.15 -19.61 10.66
CA LYS A 242 2.60 -19.86 12.03
C LYS A 242 4.13 -19.92 12.12
N ILE A 243 4.80 -20.58 11.18
CA ILE A 243 6.27 -20.64 11.17
C ILE A 243 6.87 -19.26 10.93
N LEU A 244 6.34 -18.50 9.96
CA LEU A 244 6.80 -17.15 9.67
C LEU A 244 6.70 -16.24 10.90
N THR A 245 5.54 -16.23 11.56
CA THR A 245 5.33 -15.46 12.79
C THR A 245 6.25 -15.91 13.93
N CYS A 246 6.45 -17.21 14.14
CA CYS A 246 7.39 -17.72 15.13
C CYS A 246 8.84 -17.29 14.85
N LEU A 247 9.27 -17.29 13.58
CA LEU A 247 10.61 -16.87 13.18
C LEU A 247 10.86 -15.39 13.52
N LEU A 248 9.87 -14.53 13.25
CA LEU A 248 9.95 -13.09 13.55
C LEU A 248 10.05 -12.79 15.04
N HIS A 249 9.54 -13.66 15.92
CA HIS A 249 9.68 -13.51 17.37
C HIS A 249 11.04 -13.99 17.92
N THR A 250 11.90 -14.59 17.09
CA THR A 250 13.24 -14.99 17.52
C THR A 250 14.27 -13.87 17.37
N LYS A 251 15.35 -13.92 18.16
CA LYS A 251 16.44 -12.92 18.10
C LYS A 251 17.18 -12.92 16.76
N GLU A 252 17.25 -14.07 16.09
CA GLU A 252 17.86 -14.25 14.77
C GLU A 252 16.90 -13.81 13.64
N GLY A 253 15.60 -13.73 13.93
CA GLY A 253 14.57 -13.22 13.04
C GLY A 253 14.50 -13.96 11.70
N LEU A 254 14.01 -13.26 10.67
CA LEU A 254 14.10 -13.73 9.29
C LEU A 254 15.53 -13.67 8.73
N THR A 255 16.46 -12.99 9.40
CA THR A 255 17.84 -12.83 8.91
C THR A 255 18.66 -14.12 8.95
N SER A 256 18.26 -15.11 9.76
CA SER A 256 18.82 -16.46 9.69
C SER A 256 18.36 -17.24 8.46
N MET A 257 17.30 -16.79 7.78
CA MET A 257 16.80 -17.39 6.55
C MET A 257 17.31 -16.62 5.33
N SER A 258 17.57 -17.32 4.23
CA SER A 258 17.96 -16.67 2.98
C SER A 258 16.74 -16.06 2.27
N LEU A 259 16.97 -15.06 1.43
CA LEU A 259 15.92 -14.53 0.54
C LEU A 259 15.36 -15.62 -0.39
N ASN A 260 16.18 -16.60 -0.77
CA ASN A 260 15.76 -17.76 -1.55
C ASN A 260 14.75 -18.64 -0.80
N TRP A 261 14.93 -18.80 0.52
CA TRP A 261 13.94 -19.51 1.32
C TRP A 261 12.60 -18.76 1.34
N LEU A 262 12.64 -17.44 1.52
CA LEU A 262 11.44 -16.61 1.55
C LEU A 262 10.71 -16.60 0.19
N SER A 263 11.45 -16.59 -0.92
CA SER A 263 10.87 -16.71 -2.26
C SER A 263 10.24 -18.10 -2.47
N SER A 264 10.90 -19.19 -2.08
CA SER A 264 10.29 -20.53 -2.09
C SER A 264 9.03 -20.60 -1.22
N TRP A 265 9.04 -19.98 -0.04
CA TRP A 265 7.89 -19.92 0.87
C TRP A 265 6.71 -19.18 0.26
N LEU A 266 6.95 -18.02 -0.37
CA LEU A 266 5.90 -17.25 -1.04
C LEU A 266 5.28 -17.99 -2.23
N ASN A 267 6.10 -18.70 -3.01
CA ASN A 267 5.64 -19.52 -4.12
C ASN A 267 4.77 -20.69 -3.67
N GLU A 268 5.18 -21.35 -2.59
CA GLU A 268 4.42 -22.46 -2.02
C GLU A 268 3.05 -21.97 -1.51
N LEU A 269 3.05 -20.85 -0.77
CA LEU A 269 1.81 -20.23 -0.29
C LEU A 269 0.87 -19.84 -1.44
N TYR A 270 1.42 -19.28 -2.53
CA TYR A 270 0.66 -18.96 -3.73
C TYR A 270 0.10 -20.21 -4.42
N SER A 271 0.90 -21.26 -4.54
CA SER A 271 0.49 -22.52 -5.20
C SER A 271 -0.64 -23.20 -4.44
N MET A 272 -0.58 -23.22 -3.11
CA MET A 272 -1.69 -23.65 -2.25
C MET A 272 -2.95 -22.79 -2.43
N SER A 273 -2.78 -21.48 -2.63
CA SER A 273 -3.90 -20.57 -2.89
C SER A 273 -4.66 -20.88 -4.18
N LEU A 274 -3.98 -21.45 -5.17
CA LEU A 274 -4.57 -21.82 -6.45
C LEU A 274 -5.28 -23.18 -6.39
N GLN A 275 -4.70 -24.14 -5.67
CA GLN A 275 -5.22 -25.51 -5.58
C GLN A 275 -6.45 -25.63 -4.65
N ASN A 276 -6.48 -24.89 -3.53
CA ASN A 276 -7.55 -24.96 -2.53
C ASN A 276 -8.35 -23.66 -2.44
N SER A 277 -9.13 -23.35 -3.49
CA SER A 277 -9.94 -22.12 -3.54
C SER A 277 -10.98 -22.00 -2.41
N VAL A 278 -11.40 -23.13 -1.80
CA VAL A 278 -12.38 -23.15 -0.71
C VAL A 278 -11.74 -22.78 0.64
N ASP A 279 -10.55 -23.29 0.97
CA ASP A 279 -9.84 -22.93 2.21
C ASP A 279 -9.22 -21.52 2.16
N PHE A 280 -8.84 -21.05 0.96
CA PHE A 280 -8.37 -19.68 0.79
C PHE A 280 -9.51 -18.65 0.83
N LYS A 281 -10.75 -19.03 0.44
CA LYS A 281 -11.95 -18.19 0.64
C LYS A 281 -12.32 -18.00 2.12
N ILE A 282 -11.87 -18.91 2.98
CA ILE A 282 -12.10 -18.89 4.45
C ILE A 282 -11.04 -18.03 5.17
N SER A 283 -10.02 -17.49 4.48
CA SER A 283 -8.83 -16.95 5.14
C SER A 283 -8.57 -15.45 4.87
N SER A 284 -9.56 -14.58 5.10
CA SER A 284 -9.28 -13.15 5.37
C SER A 284 -8.22 -13.02 6.45
N ASP A 285 -8.30 -13.87 7.48
CA ASP A 285 -7.40 -13.87 8.62
C ASP A 285 -5.94 -14.12 8.24
N ILE A 286 -5.66 -14.96 7.23
CA ILE A 286 -4.29 -15.20 6.77
C ILE A 286 -3.73 -13.97 6.09
N MET A 287 -4.49 -13.38 5.16
CA MET A 287 -4.04 -12.19 4.45
C MET A 287 -3.92 -10.98 5.39
N ASP A 288 -4.85 -10.84 6.34
CA ASP A 288 -4.81 -9.83 7.39
C ASP A 288 -3.60 -10.02 8.32
N THR A 289 -3.26 -11.28 8.65
CA THR A 289 -2.05 -11.59 9.42
C THR A 289 -0.82 -11.22 8.63
N LEU A 290 -0.73 -11.57 7.35
CA LEU A 290 0.40 -11.23 6.49
C LEU A 290 0.57 -9.73 6.30
N ALA A 291 -0.53 -8.98 6.10
CA ALA A 291 -0.50 -7.53 5.98
C ALA A 291 0.04 -6.83 7.24
N LYS A 292 -0.20 -7.43 8.42
CA LYS A 292 0.32 -6.96 9.72
C LYS A 292 1.74 -7.43 10.03
N THR A 293 2.23 -8.45 9.33
CA THR A 293 3.49 -9.12 9.64
C THR A 293 4.64 -8.46 8.89
N PRO A 294 5.72 -8.01 9.57
CA PRO A 294 6.86 -7.40 8.91
C PRO A 294 7.80 -8.46 8.32
N PHE A 295 7.43 -9.01 7.16
CA PHE A 295 8.21 -10.05 6.48
C PHE A 295 8.68 -9.67 5.07
N ILE A 296 8.25 -8.52 4.54
CA ILE A 296 8.59 -8.12 3.17
C ILE A 296 9.98 -7.47 3.19
N PRO A 297 11.01 -8.06 2.55
CA PRO A 297 12.35 -7.49 2.55
C PRO A 297 12.37 -6.20 1.73
N LEU A 298 12.86 -5.12 2.33
CA LEU A 298 12.97 -3.81 1.70
C LEU A 298 14.41 -3.54 1.23
N LEU A 299 14.56 -2.55 0.34
CA LEU A 299 15.86 -2.11 -0.19
C LEU A 299 16.82 -1.60 0.89
N ASP A 300 16.31 -1.07 2.00
CA ASP A 300 17.09 -0.60 3.15
C ASP A 300 17.66 -1.76 4.00
N GLY A 301 17.35 -3.00 3.64
CA GLY A 301 17.77 -4.21 4.37
C GLY A 301 16.85 -4.58 5.54
N CYS A 302 15.83 -3.79 5.83
CA CYS A 302 14.83 -4.09 6.86
C CYS A 302 13.67 -4.93 6.29
N TYR A 303 12.84 -5.47 7.17
CA TYR A 303 11.59 -6.12 6.81
C TYR A 303 10.41 -5.21 7.16
N GLY A 304 9.50 -5.01 6.21
CA GLY A 304 8.34 -4.12 6.36
C GLY A 304 7.01 -4.87 6.35
N ALA A 305 6.01 -4.29 7.00
CA ALA A 305 4.61 -4.69 6.92
C ALA A 305 3.76 -3.73 6.07
N ILE A 306 2.70 -4.20 5.44
CA ILE A 306 1.78 -3.35 4.66
C ILE A 306 1.05 -2.34 5.56
N ASN A 307 0.69 -2.73 6.78
CA ASN A 307 -0.03 -1.85 7.70
C ASN A 307 0.77 -0.63 8.18
N GLU A 308 2.10 -0.64 8.03
CA GLU A 308 2.96 0.50 8.36
C GLU A 308 2.99 1.56 7.23
N GLY A 309 2.47 1.23 6.05
CA GLY A 309 2.48 2.11 4.88
C GLY A 309 2.57 1.36 3.56
N MET A 310 2.46 2.08 2.45
CA MET A 310 2.53 1.49 1.12
C MET A 310 3.92 0.89 0.84
N ILE A 311 3.96 -0.32 0.28
CA ILE A 311 5.17 -0.98 -0.17
C ILE A 311 5.09 -1.17 -1.69
N TRP A 312 6.19 -0.86 -2.36
CA TRP A 312 6.31 -0.83 -3.81
C TRP A 312 7.16 -1.96 -4.35
N MET A 313 6.76 -2.52 -5.48
CA MET A 313 7.50 -3.53 -6.22
C MET A 313 8.08 -2.91 -7.49
N ASN A 314 9.41 -2.81 -7.55
CA ASN A 314 10.11 -2.34 -8.74
C ASN A 314 10.42 -3.51 -9.69
N LEU A 315 9.53 -3.77 -10.65
CA LEU A 315 9.70 -4.82 -11.66
C LEU A 315 10.38 -4.31 -12.93
N ASP A 316 10.39 -3.00 -13.14
CA ASP A 316 10.83 -2.40 -14.39
C ASP A 316 12.22 -1.78 -14.19
N GLY A 317 13.25 -2.44 -14.71
CA GLY A 317 14.64 -1.94 -14.69
C GLY A 317 14.83 -0.58 -15.39
N ALA A 318 13.80 -0.09 -16.10
CA ALA A 318 13.72 1.26 -16.67
C ALA A 318 13.94 2.37 -15.63
N TRP A 319 13.68 2.10 -14.35
CA TRP A 319 13.78 3.08 -13.28
C TRP A 319 15.14 3.14 -12.60
N ASN A 320 16.09 2.27 -12.95
CA ASN A 320 17.42 2.26 -12.34
C ASN A 320 18.16 3.60 -12.55
N ASN A 321 18.00 4.23 -13.71
CA ASN A 321 18.61 5.54 -13.99
C ASN A 321 17.94 6.68 -13.20
N ASN A 322 16.63 6.59 -12.93
CA ASN A 322 15.91 7.56 -12.12
C ASN A 322 16.18 7.38 -10.61
N LEU A 323 16.48 6.16 -10.18
CA LEU A 323 16.91 5.83 -8.83
C LEU A 323 18.21 6.57 -8.45
N GLU A 324 19.16 6.67 -9.38
CA GLU A 324 20.38 7.46 -9.17
C GLU A 324 20.09 8.97 -9.17
N ALA A 325 19.25 9.44 -10.08
CA ALA A 325 18.93 10.86 -10.19
C ALA A 325 18.11 11.40 -9.00
N PHE A 326 17.23 10.58 -8.42
CA PHE A 326 16.33 10.94 -7.31
C PHE A 326 16.56 10.05 -6.09
N ALA A 327 17.83 9.83 -5.74
CA ALA A 327 18.23 8.89 -4.70
C ALA A 327 17.56 9.15 -3.33
N ARG A 328 17.30 10.41 -2.95
CA ARG A 328 16.68 10.71 -1.65
C ARG A 328 15.18 10.39 -1.66
N LEU A 329 14.48 10.69 -2.77
CA LEU A 329 13.09 10.28 -2.96
C LEU A 329 12.96 8.75 -2.87
N PHE A 330 13.74 8.02 -3.64
CA PHE A 330 13.65 6.55 -3.67
C PHE A 330 14.12 5.90 -2.36
N ALA A 331 15.08 6.51 -1.64
CA ALA A 331 15.46 6.07 -0.30
C ALA A 331 14.34 6.25 0.75
N ASN A 332 13.40 7.18 0.53
CA ASN A 332 12.23 7.36 1.41
C ASN A 332 11.07 6.42 1.03
N LEU A 333 11.13 5.75 -0.13
CA LEU A 333 10.11 4.80 -0.54
C LEU A 333 10.41 3.40 0.01
N ARG A 334 9.38 2.73 0.54
CA ARG A 334 9.46 1.34 0.99
C ARG A 334 9.37 0.43 -0.23
N ILE A 335 10.50 0.11 -0.85
CA ILE A 335 10.57 -0.71 -2.07
C ILE A 335 11.06 -2.11 -1.71
N VAL A 336 10.41 -3.13 -2.26
CA VAL A 336 10.81 -4.54 -2.10
C VAL A 336 12.22 -4.74 -2.66
N ASN A 337 13.06 -5.46 -1.90
CA ASN A 337 14.40 -5.81 -2.32
C ASN A 337 14.36 -6.68 -3.60
N PRO A 338 14.97 -6.24 -4.72
CA PRO A 338 14.98 -6.99 -5.99
C PRO A 338 15.54 -8.40 -5.86
N ALA A 339 16.46 -8.63 -4.92
CA ALA A 339 17.04 -9.95 -4.68
C ALA A 339 16.02 -11.01 -4.21
N LEU A 340 14.81 -10.61 -3.80
CA LEU A 340 13.70 -11.54 -3.55
C LEU A 340 13.24 -12.25 -4.84
N PHE A 341 13.40 -11.60 -5.99
CA PHE A 341 13.01 -12.13 -7.30
C PHE A 341 14.17 -12.87 -7.99
N ASP A 342 15.37 -12.84 -7.41
CA ASP A 342 16.56 -13.53 -7.91
C ASP A 342 16.46 -15.03 -7.60
N GLY A 343 15.68 -15.73 -8.42
CA GLY A 343 15.44 -17.17 -8.33
C GLY A 343 13.97 -17.51 -8.02
N SER A 344 13.52 -18.67 -8.53
CA SER A 344 12.13 -19.20 -8.52
C SER A 344 11.14 -18.57 -9.52
N VAL A 345 9.87 -18.98 -9.48
CA VAL A 345 8.81 -18.56 -10.43
C VAL A 345 8.38 -17.12 -10.12
N THR A 346 9.04 -16.15 -10.75
CA THR A 346 8.84 -14.70 -10.51
C THR A 346 7.37 -14.27 -10.58
N GLU A 347 6.59 -14.86 -11.50
CA GLU A 347 5.16 -14.53 -11.66
C GLU A 347 4.35 -14.86 -10.39
N ASN A 348 4.59 -16.01 -9.78
CA ASN A 348 3.89 -16.42 -8.57
C ASN A 348 4.19 -15.48 -7.39
N LEU A 349 5.44 -15.02 -7.29
CA LEU A 349 5.86 -14.03 -6.29
C LEU A 349 5.14 -12.69 -6.50
N ILE A 350 5.11 -12.20 -7.75
CA ILE A 350 4.43 -10.94 -8.10
C ILE A 350 2.95 -11.03 -7.71
N GLN A 351 2.28 -12.13 -8.08
CA GLN A 351 0.87 -12.33 -7.79
C GLN A 351 0.62 -12.46 -6.28
N MET A 352 1.47 -13.18 -5.54
CA MET A 352 1.31 -13.33 -4.09
C MET A 352 1.53 -12.02 -3.33
N LEU A 353 2.58 -11.28 -3.67
CA LEU A 353 2.85 -9.97 -3.06
C LEU A 353 1.75 -8.97 -3.39
N SER A 354 1.23 -9.01 -4.62
CA SER A 354 0.05 -8.20 -5.02
C SER A 354 -1.19 -8.57 -4.20
N LYS A 355 -1.43 -9.86 -3.94
CA LYS A 355 -2.51 -10.32 -3.05
C LYS A 355 -2.33 -9.84 -1.60
N VAL A 356 -1.10 -9.77 -1.10
CA VAL A 356 -0.79 -9.25 0.24
C VAL A 356 -1.01 -7.73 0.34
N GLY A 357 -0.95 -7.02 -0.79
CA GLY A 357 -1.19 -5.58 -0.87
C GLY A 357 0.03 -4.75 -1.32
N VAL A 358 1.11 -5.41 -1.76
CA VAL A 358 2.24 -4.72 -2.39
C VAL A 358 1.82 -4.20 -3.76
N GLN A 359 2.11 -2.94 -4.04
CA GLN A 359 1.73 -2.32 -5.31
C GLN A 359 2.90 -2.29 -6.29
N ARG A 360 2.60 -2.38 -7.60
CA ARG A 360 3.61 -2.16 -8.64
C ARG A 360 4.04 -0.70 -8.63
N LEU A 361 5.34 -0.46 -8.64
CA LEU A 361 5.92 0.87 -8.69
C LEU A 361 5.58 1.54 -10.03
N SER A 362 4.92 2.69 -10.00
CA SER A 362 4.75 3.57 -11.14
C SER A 362 5.04 5.01 -10.72
N ALA A 363 5.72 5.81 -11.54
CA ALA A 363 5.96 7.22 -11.18
C ALA A 363 4.67 7.98 -10.95
N HIS A 364 3.65 7.71 -11.77
CA HIS A 364 2.39 8.41 -11.63
C HIS A 364 1.77 8.13 -10.27
N GLN A 365 1.73 6.87 -9.83
CA GLN A 365 1.22 6.54 -8.52
C GLN A 365 2.10 7.09 -7.39
N VAL A 366 3.43 7.07 -7.56
CA VAL A 366 4.37 7.69 -6.60
C VAL A 366 4.12 9.20 -6.48
N VAL A 367 3.87 9.89 -7.60
CA VAL A 367 3.51 11.31 -7.60
C VAL A 367 2.24 11.55 -6.80
N ILE A 368 1.18 10.81 -7.09
CA ILE A 368 -0.15 11.04 -6.49
C ILE A 368 -0.20 10.62 -5.01
N THR A 369 0.40 9.49 -4.65
CA THR A 369 0.24 8.90 -3.30
C THR A 369 1.32 9.29 -2.30
N HIS A 370 2.50 9.69 -2.76
CA HIS A 370 3.63 10.00 -1.88
C HIS A 370 4.14 11.42 -2.09
N VAL A 371 4.55 11.78 -3.30
CA VAL A 371 5.25 13.06 -3.55
C VAL A 371 4.34 14.27 -3.37
N LEU A 372 3.15 14.25 -3.98
CA LEU A 372 2.21 15.37 -3.93
C LEU A 372 1.66 15.60 -2.51
N PRO A 373 1.24 14.58 -1.74
CA PRO A 373 0.88 14.77 -0.34
C PRO A 373 2.05 15.30 0.51
N ALA A 374 3.27 14.78 0.29
CA ALA A 374 4.43 15.17 1.08
C ALA A 374 4.90 16.61 0.82
N ILE A 375 4.83 17.09 -0.43
CA ILE A 375 5.21 18.48 -0.76
C ILE A 375 4.15 19.51 -0.34
N CYS A 376 2.91 19.07 -0.08
CA CYS A 376 1.80 19.92 0.35
C CYS A 376 1.59 19.93 1.89
N ASP A 377 2.27 19.05 2.64
CA ASP A 377 2.10 18.96 4.09
C ASP A 377 2.95 19.99 4.86
N GLN A 378 2.27 20.91 5.55
CA GLN A 378 2.88 21.93 6.42
C GLN A 378 3.66 21.35 7.60
N LYS A 379 3.32 20.13 8.06
CA LYS A 379 3.97 19.48 9.21
C LYS A 379 5.24 18.72 8.81
N ASN A 380 5.53 18.64 7.52
CA ASN A 380 6.60 17.80 7.03
C ASN A 380 7.95 18.46 7.32
N THR A 381 8.72 17.91 8.27
CA THR A 381 10.08 18.36 8.60
C THR A 381 11.13 17.80 7.63
N VAL A 382 10.77 17.71 6.35
CA VAL A 382 11.61 17.10 5.33
C VAL A 382 12.76 18.04 4.97
N GLY A 383 13.94 17.45 4.74
CA GLY A 383 15.13 18.20 4.34
C GLY A 383 14.92 18.96 3.04
N LYS A 384 15.54 20.15 2.93
CA LYS A 384 15.43 21.04 1.74
C LYS A 384 15.69 20.31 0.42
N ASP A 385 16.69 19.44 0.40
CA ASP A 385 17.06 18.68 -0.81
C ASP A 385 15.96 17.70 -1.26
N LEU A 386 15.24 17.07 -0.34
CA LEU A 386 14.17 16.13 -0.69
C LEU A 386 12.94 16.86 -1.23
N MET A 387 12.62 18.04 -0.71
CA MET A 387 11.56 18.91 -1.28
C MET A 387 11.90 19.35 -2.71
N ILE A 388 13.19 19.63 -2.98
CA ILE A 388 13.66 19.93 -4.34
C ILE A 388 13.47 18.71 -5.24
N GLU A 389 13.84 17.51 -4.77
CA GLU A 389 13.64 16.26 -5.52
C GLU A 389 12.15 15.99 -5.80
N TYR A 390 11.26 16.23 -4.84
CA TYR A 390 9.81 16.06 -5.01
C TYR A 390 9.26 16.91 -6.15
N LEU A 391 9.50 18.23 -6.13
CA LEU A 391 9.02 19.10 -7.22
C LEU A 391 9.69 18.75 -8.56
N SER A 392 10.98 18.42 -8.53
CA SER A 392 11.74 18.01 -9.71
C SER A 392 11.17 16.74 -10.34
N PHE A 393 10.78 15.77 -9.50
CA PHE A 393 10.19 14.51 -9.95
C PHE A 393 8.83 14.72 -10.61
N ILE A 394 7.97 15.57 -10.02
CA ILE A 394 6.69 15.96 -10.64
C ILE A 394 6.94 16.59 -12.02
N MET A 395 7.86 17.55 -12.11
CA MET A 395 8.17 18.26 -13.35
C MET A 395 8.70 17.31 -14.44
N VAL A 396 9.63 16.41 -14.10
CA VAL A 396 10.18 15.43 -15.06
C VAL A 396 9.09 14.45 -15.51
N HIS A 397 8.30 13.92 -14.57
CA HIS A 397 7.22 12.96 -14.87
C HIS A 397 6.15 13.56 -15.78
N LEU A 398 5.76 14.82 -15.55
CA LEU A 398 4.80 15.53 -16.39
C LEU A 398 5.34 15.90 -17.79
N GLN A 399 6.63 15.69 -18.06
CA GLN A 399 7.22 15.83 -19.38
C GLN A 399 7.33 14.48 -20.13
N CYS A 400 7.17 13.37 -19.41
CA CYS A 400 7.17 12.04 -19.99
C CYS A 400 5.83 11.72 -20.68
N THR A 401 5.86 10.74 -21.59
CA THR A 401 4.67 10.19 -22.25
C THR A 401 3.93 9.23 -21.31
N CYS A 402 3.29 9.76 -20.28
CA CYS A 402 2.42 9.01 -19.36
C CYS A 402 0.95 9.19 -19.77
N SER A 403 0.22 8.09 -19.94
CA SER A 403 -1.21 8.10 -20.32
C SER A 403 -2.07 8.84 -19.29
N ASP A 404 -1.79 8.61 -18.00
CA ASP A 404 -2.61 9.10 -16.90
C ASP A 404 -2.37 10.61 -16.68
N CYS A 405 -1.14 11.07 -16.94
CA CYS A 405 -0.81 12.49 -16.92
C CYS A 405 -1.62 13.31 -17.95
N CYS A 406 -2.06 12.72 -19.06
CA CYS A 406 -2.89 13.46 -20.02
C CYS A 406 -4.24 13.89 -19.43
N ILE A 407 -4.74 13.15 -18.44
CA ILE A 407 -6.03 13.41 -17.78
C ILE A 407 -5.80 14.22 -16.50
N GLU A 408 -4.81 13.85 -15.69
CA GLU A 408 -4.64 14.42 -14.35
C GLU A 408 -3.71 15.64 -14.28
N ARG A 409 -3.07 16.05 -15.39
CA ARG A 409 -2.11 17.17 -15.40
C ARG A 409 -2.69 18.43 -14.76
N GLU A 410 -3.89 18.84 -15.17
CA GLU A 410 -4.50 20.08 -14.66
C GLU A 410 -4.74 20.01 -13.15
N HIS A 411 -5.15 18.85 -12.65
CA HIS A 411 -5.33 18.62 -11.22
C HIS A 411 -4.00 18.68 -10.47
N ILE A 412 -2.95 18.01 -10.96
CA ILE A 412 -1.61 18.04 -10.35
C ILE A 412 -1.07 19.47 -10.32
N ILE A 413 -1.18 20.22 -11.42
CA ILE A 413 -0.72 21.61 -11.49
C ILE A 413 -1.51 22.50 -10.52
N SER A 414 -2.82 22.33 -10.42
CA SER A 414 -3.68 23.06 -9.48
C SER A 414 -3.32 22.79 -8.01
N GLU A 415 -3.06 21.53 -7.65
CA GLU A 415 -2.60 21.16 -6.30
C GLU A 415 -1.21 21.75 -6.01
N VAL A 416 -0.29 21.72 -6.99
CA VAL A 416 1.04 22.34 -6.85
C VAL A 416 0.92 23.85 -6.65
N TYR A 417 0.08 24.54 -7.43
CA TYR A 417 -0.17 25.97 -7.27
C TYR A 417 -0.78 26.30 -5.89
N SER A 418 -1.79 25.54 -5.48
CA SER A 418 -2.62 25.87 -4.32
C SER A 418 -2.00 25.50 -2.98
N LYS A 419 -1.14 24.47 -2.92
CA LYS A 419 -0.69 23.88 -1.64
C LYS A 419 0.79 23.51 -1.58
N ALA A 420 1.49 23.36 -2.70
CA ALA A 420 2.86 22.86 -2.66
C ALA A 420 3.86 23.94 -2.22
N PHE A 421 4.81 23.55 -1.38
CA PHE A 421 5.91 24.39 -0.94
C PHE A 421 7.01 24.47 -2.00
N ILE A 422 7.18 25.65 -2.61
CA ILE A 422 8.23 25.93 -3.59
C ILE A 422 9.35 26.73 -2.92
N LEU A 423 10.59 26.28 -3.12
CA LEU A 423 11.78 26.94 -2.59
C LEU A 423 12.09 28.23 -3.35
N THR A 424 12.22 29.32 -2.61
CA THR A 424 12.59 30.64 -3.12
C THR A 424 13.80 31.19 -2.35
N ASN A 425 14.30 32.33 -2.79
CA ASN A 425 15.29 33.15 -2.08
C ASN A 425 14.88 33.51 -0.63
N HIS A 426 13.59 33.41 -0.28
CA HIS A 426 13.06 33.67 1.05
C HIS A 426 12.57 32.40 1.78
N GLY A 427 12.97 31.22 1.32
CA GLY A 427 12.54 29.93 1.88
C GLY A 427 11.36 29.33 1.12
N PHE A 428 10.66 28.40 1.75
CA PHE A 428 9.50 27.74 1.13
C PHE A 428 8.26 28.61 1.21
N VAL A 429 7.58 28.78 0.07
CA VAL A 429 6.32 29.54 -0.03
C VAL A 429 5.33 28.78 -0.91
N ILE A 430 4.04 29.11 -0.78
CA ILE A 430 2.97 28.55 -1.60
C ILE A 430 2.61 29.57 -2.70
N PRO A 431 2.63 29.18 -3.99
CA PRO A 431 2.37 30.11 -5.11
C PRO A 431 1.00 30.79 -5.13
N SER A 432 -0.02 30.17 -4.52
CA SER A 432 -1.36 30.76 -4.40
C SER A 432 -1.46 31.84 -3.32
N GLU A 433 -0.59 31.81 -2.31
CA GLU A 433 -0.57 32.76 -1.21
C GLU A 433 0.34 33.95 -1.51
N VAL A 434 1.42 33.70 -2.26
CA VAL A 434 2.47 34.68 -2.55
C VAL A 434 2.87 34.56 -4.02
N ALA A 435 2.97 35.70 -4.70
CA ALA A 435 3.48 35.75 -6.05
C ALA A 435 4.96 35.32 -6.11
N VAL A 436 5.29 34.43 -7.05
CA VAL A 436 6.63 33.89 -7.24
C VAL A 436 7.11 34.20 -8.66
N HIS A 437 8.37 34.60 -8.77
CA HIS A 437 8.95 35.08 -10.03
C HIS A 437 10.20 34.31 -10.47
N PHE A 438 10.47 34.35 -11.77
CA PHE A 438 11.73 33.87 -12.33
C PHE A 438 12.88 34.82 -12.02
N ASN A 439 14.04 34.27 -11.67
CA ASN A 439 15.29 35.02 -11.59
C ASN A 439 16.08 34.95 -12.92
N ASN A 440 17.26 35.56 -12.94
CA ASN A 440 18.16 35.56 -14.10
C ASN A 440 18.63 34.15 -14.51
N ASP A 441 18.78 33.21 -13.57
CA ASP A 441 19.19 31.83 -13.85
C ASP A 441 18.12 31.08 -14.68
N PHE A 442 16.84 31.44 -14.53
CA PHE A 442 15.73 30.93 -15.34
C PHE A 442 15.49 31.74 -16.64
N GLY A 443 16.39 32.64 -16.99
CA GLY A 443 16.32 33.45 -18.21
C GLY A 443 15.44 34.69 -18.09
N ASN A 444 15.09 35.13 -16.88
CA ASN A 444 14.47 36.45 -16.70
C ASN A 444 15.50 37.54 -17.01
N HIS A 445 15.08 38.59 -17.72
CA HIS A 445 15.94 39.71 -18.10
C HIS A 445 15.71 40.95 -17.22
N ILE A 446 14.82 40.85 -16.23
CA ILE A 446 14.46 41.94 -15.31
C ILE A 446 15.30 41.78 -14.05
N ASP A 447 16.15 42.76 -13.77
CA ASP A 447 16.93 42.82 -12.56
C ASP A 447 16.12 43.58 -11.49
N ILE A 448 15.26 42.85 -10.80
CA ILE A 448 14.35 43.42 -9.79
C ILE A 448 15.11 44.13 -8.67
N ARG A 449 16.34 43.72 -8.35
CA ARG A 449 17.16 44.33 -7.29
C ARG A 449 17.41 45.82 -7.54
N ARG A 450 17.42 46.24 -8.81
CA ARG A 450 17.51 47.66 -9.18
C ARG A 450 16.28 48.46 -8.79
N LEU A 451 15.11 47.82 -8.67
CA LEU A 451 13.86 48.46 -8.25
C LEU A 451 13.66 48.40 -6.74
N ILE A 452 13.93 47.26 -6.11
CA ILE A 452 13.59 47.03 -4.69
C ILE A 452 14.73 47.32 -3.71
N SER A 453 15.97 47.57 -4.17
CA SER A 453 17.10 47.82 -3.25
C SER A 453 16.85 49.02 -2.34
N GLY A 454 16.88 48.80 -1.02
CA GLY A 454 16.59 49.83 -0.02
C GLY A 454 15.10 50.17 0.14
N ILE A 455 14.20 49.37 -0.43
CA ILE A 455 12.75 49.42 -0.20
C ILE A 455 12.34 48.14 0.53
N ASP A 456 11.45 48.25 1.51
CA ASP A 456 10.91 47.09 2.24
C ASP A 456 9.82 46.36 1.43
N ILE A 457 10.21 45.84 0.27
CA ILE A 457 9.37 44.95 -0.56
C ILE A 457 10.05 43.58 -0.60
N LYS A 458 9.29 42.54 -0.24
CA LYS A 458 9.72 41.15 -0.42
C LYS A 458 9.39 40.70 -1.83
N TRP A 459 10.41 40.29 -2.57
CA TRP A 459 10.27 39.79 -3.93
C TRP A 459 10.75 38.34 -3.99
N TYR A 460 9.83 37.41 -4.23
CA TYR A 460 10.09 35.98 -4.14
C TYR A 460 10.55 35.45 -5.49
N GLU A 461 11.80 35.02 -5.54
CA GLU A 461 12.42 34.45 -6.74
C GLU A 461 12.63 32.95 -6.55
N VAL A 462 12.27 32.14 -7.56
CA VAL A 462 12.52 30.69 -7.54
C VAL A 462 14.01 30.41 -7.32
N ASP A 463 14.32 29.47 -6.43
CA ASP A 463 15.71 29.15 -6.12
C ASP A 463 16.39 28.39 -7.27
N ARG A 464 17.65 28.72 -7.55
CA ARG A 464 18.44 28.11 -8.63
C ARG A 464 18.70 26.61 -8.43
N SER A 465 18.51 26.08 -7.22
CA SER A 465 18.79 24.67 -6.89
C SER A 465 17.94 23.69 -7.70
N TYR A 466 16.79 24.10 -8.22
CA TYR A 466 15.95 23.28 -9.10
C TYR A 466 16.63 22.94 -10.44
N LEU A 467 17.53 23.81 -10.94
CA LEU A 467 18.23 23.60 -12.22
C LEU A 467 19.19 22.39 -12.22
N LYS A 468 19.42 21.75 -11.07
CA LYS A 468 20.24 20.53 -10.97
C LYS A 468 19.62 19.34 -11.70
N TYR A 469 18.29 19.25 -11.76
CA TYR A 469 17.57 18.05 -12.22
C TYR A 469 17.11 18.10 -13.67
N SER A 470 17.05 19.29 -14.28
CA SER A 470 16.59 19.45 -15.67
C SER A 470 17.02 20.79 -16.25
N SER A 471 16.80 20.94 -17.56
CA SER A 471 17.15 22.16 -18.28
C SER A 471 16.28 23.35 -17.85
N MET A 472 16.84 24.56 -17.96
CA MET A 472 16.12 25.82 -17.72
C MET A 472 14.83 25.92 -18.56
N ARG A 473 14.85 25.46 -19.83
CA ARG A 473 13.68 25.48 -20.71
C ARG A 473 12.52 24.64 -20.16
N ASN A 474 12.83 23.46 -19.63
CA ASN A 474 11.86 22.53 -19.07
C ASN A 474 11.23 23.10 -17.79
N TRP A 475 12.07 23.62 -16.89
CA TRP A 475 11.61 24.31 -15.69
C TRP A 475 10.76 25.52 -16.00
N ARG A 476 11.16 26.35 -16.96
CA ARG A 476 10.41 27.54 -17.34
C ARG A 476 9.03 27.19 -17.89
N LYS A 477 8.89 26.12 -18.68
CA LYS A 477 7.59 25.64 -19.15
C LYS A 477 6.71 25.22 -17.97
N PHE A 478 7.22 24.36 -17.10
CA PHE A 478 6.48 23.83 -15.95
C PHE A 478 6.06 24.92 -14.95
N LEU A 479 7.00 25.76 -14.52
CA LEU A 479 6.73 26.80 -13.52
C LEU A 479 5.79 27.89 -14.06
N LYS A 480 5.79 28.15 -15.37
CA LYS A 480 4.78 29.02 -16.00
C LYS A 480 3.36 28.44 -15.89
N GLU A 481 3.21 27.13 -16.06
CA GLU A 481 1.92 26.45 -15.86
C GLU A 481 1.48 26.48 -14.39
N VAL A 482 2.43 26.39 -13.45
CA VAL A 482 2.17 26.52 -12.00
C VAL A 482 1.80 27.96 -11.59
N GLY A 483 2.13 28.98 -12.40
CA GLY A 483 1.77 30.38 -12.13
C GLY A 483 2.94 31.31 -11.79
N VAL A 484 4.19 30.86 -11.97
CA VAL A 484 5.40 31.72 -11.81
C VAL A 484 5.51 32.67 -12.99
N THR A 485 5.74 33.96 -12.71
CA THR A 485 5.77 35.04 -13.72
C THR A 485 7.16 35.66 -13.88
N ASP A 486 7.42 36.32 -15.01
CA ASP A 486 8.68 37.06 -15.22
C ASP A 486 8.67 38.43 -14.49
N PHE A 487 7.49 38.96 -14.14
CA PHE A 487 7.31 40.23 -13.43
C PHE A 487 6.03 40.20 -12.57
N VAL A 488 5.50 41.36 -12.14
CA VAL A 488 4.31 41.47 -11.27
C VAL A 488 3.16 40.56 -11.70
N GLN A 489 2.57 39.86 -10.74
CA GLN A 489 1.46 38.94 -10.98
C GLN A 489 0.19 39.73 -11.32
N THR A 490 -0.46 39.37 -12.42
CA THR A 490 -1.74 39.96 -12.85
C THR A 490 -2.85 38.93 -12.71
N VAL A 491 -3.93 39.29 -12.01
CA VAL A 491 -5.07 38.40 -11.75
C VAL A 491 -6.30 38.95 -12.47
N ARG A 492 -7.07 38.06 -13.08
CA ARG A 492 -8.38 38.40 -13.64
C ARG A 492 -9.42 38.32 -12.52
N VAL A 493 -10.18 39.40 -12.33
CA VAL A 493 -11.17 39.50 -11.27
C VAL A 493 -12.56 39.72 -11.89
N GLU A 494 -13.51 38.88 -11.51
CA GLU A 494 -14.92 39.07 -11.85
C GLU A 494 -15.63 39.73 -10.66
N LYS A 495 -16.17 40.94 -10.87
CA LYS A 495 -16.89 41.71 -9.84
C LYS A 495 -18.35 41.88 -10.26
N THR A 496 -19.29 41.50 -9.40
CA THR A 496 -20.73 41.75 -9.60
C THR A 496 -21.11 43.08 -8.95
N VAL A 497 -21.63 44.00 -9.75
CA VAL A 497 -21.98 45.35 -9.29
C VAL A 497 -23.24 45.29 -8.41
N SER A 498 -23.07 45.34 -7.09
CA SER A 498 -24.15 45.08 -6.11
C SER A 498 -25.02 46.30 -5.77
N SER A 499 -24.60 47.51 -6.15
CA SER A 499 -25.38 48.76 -6.05
C SER A 499 -24.91 49.73 -7.14
N ARG A 500 -25.57 50.90 -7.30
CA ARG A 500 -25.04 52.00 -8.14
C ARG A 500 -23.74 52.56 -7.51
N LEU A 501 -22.69 51.76 -7.48
CA LEU A 501 -21.38 52.13 -6.96
C LEU A 501 -20.57 52.73 -8.10
N PHE A 502 -20.19 53.98 -7.89
CA PHE A 502 -19.06 54.60 -8.55
C PHE A 502 -17.79 53.93 -7.98
N LEU A 503 -17.34 52.83 -8.60
CA LEU A 503 -15.97 52.36 -8.36
C LEU A 503 -15.03 53.49 -8.75
N THR A 504 -14.16 53.88 -7.83
CA THR A 504 -13.31 55.10 -7.86
C THR A 504 -12.48 55.29 -9.13
N ASN A 505 -12.28 54.23 -9.93
CA ASN A 505 -11.51 54.27 -11.17
C ASN A 505 -12.34 54.75 -12.39
N MET A 506 -13.67 54.72 -12.31
CA MET A 506 -14.58 55.13 -13.38
C MET A 506 -14.93 56.63 -13.39
N THR A 507 -14.29 57.45 -12.56
CA THR A 507 -14.63 58.88 -12.47
C THR A 507 -14.13 59.71 -13.66
N ARG A 508 -13.22 59.19 -14.49
CA ARG A 508 -12.68 59.91 -15.66
C ARG A 508 -13.40 59.57 -16.96
N GLU A 509 -13.81 58.32 -17.16
CA GLU A 509 -14.68 57.88 -18.26
C GLU A 509 -16.10 57.75 -17.71
N LYS A 510 -16.96 58.75 -17.94
CA LYS A 510 -18.34 58.80 -17.41
C LYS A 510 -19.23 57.64 -17.92
N VAL A 511 -19.02 56.42 -17.45
CA VAL A 511 -19.76 55.22 -17.86
C VAL A 511 -20.71 54.82 -16.72
N MET A 512 -22.02 54.90 -16.97
CA MET A 512 -23.03 54.38 -16.04
C MET A 512 -23.23 52.88 -16.24
N ILE A 513 -22.96 52.09 -15.20
CA ILE A 513 -23.17 50.63 -15.17
C ILE A 513 -24.40 50.34 -14.26
N PRO A 514 -25.43 49.61 -14.74
CA PRO A 514 -26.55 49.19 -13.94
C PRO A 514 -26.14 48.13 -12.91
N PRO A 515 -26.79 48.13 -11.73
CA PRO A 515 -26.57 47.09 -10.73
C PRO A 515 -27.00 45.73 -11.26
N GLY A 516 -26.17 44.70 -11.04
CA GLY A 516 -26.35 43.34 -11.55
C GLY A 516 -25.39 42.94 -12.68
N SER A 517 -24.71 43.90 -13.32
CA SER A 517 -23.71 43.60 -14.35
C SER A 517 -22.45 42.95 -13.79
N THR A 518 -21.92 41.97 -14.52
CA THR A 518 -20.63 41.32 -14.25
C THR A 518 -19.52 42.04 -15.00
N VAL A 519 -18.51 42.49 -14.25
CA VAL A 519 -17.32 43.15 -14.77
C VAL A 519 -16.15 42.18 -14.71
N SER A 520 -15.49 41.97 -15.85
CA SER A 520 -14.22 41.26 -15.96
C SER A 520 -13.08 42.26 -16.03
N ASP A 521 -12.31 42.40 -14.96
CA ASP A 521 -11.21 43.36 -14.82
C ASP A 521 -9.87 42.66 -14.59
N TRP A 522 -8.78 43.39 -14.78
CA TRP A 522 -7.42 42.97 -14.50
C TRP A 522 -6.85 43.79 -13.35
N ASP A 523 -6.29 43.10 -12.36
CA ASP A 523 -5.77 43.71 -11.13
C ASP A 523 -4.37 43.16 -10.80
N SER A 524 -3.58 43.94 -10.07
CA SER A 524 -2.26 43.54 -9.57
C SER A 524 -1.89 44.34 -8.33
N GLN A 525 -2.01 43.70 -7.17
CA GLN A 525 -1.60 44.29 -5.90
C GLN A 525 -0.09 44.53 -5.84
N GLU A 526 0.71 43.60 -6.37
CA GLU A 526 2.17 43.76 -6.44
C GLU A 526 2.59 44.99 -7.25
N LEU A 527 1.89 45.26 -8.36
CA LEU A 527 2.17 46.44 -9.16
C LEU A 527 1.87 47.73 -8.40
N PHE A 528 0.74 47.76 -7.69
CA PHE A 528 0.35 48.87 -6.84
C PHE A 528 1.41 49.14 -5.76
N ASP A 529 1.79 48.10 -5.01
CA ASP A 529 2.78 48.22 -3.93
C ASP A 529 4.16 48.63 -4.47
N LEU A 530 4.58 48.07 -5.61
CA LEU A 530 5.83 48.43 -6.27
C LEU A 530 5.83 49.90 -6.69
N LEU A 531 4.78 50.37 -7.37
CA LEU A 531 4.67 51.76 -7.84
C LEU A 531 4.57 52.75 -6.68
N ALA A 532 3.77 52.44 -5.66
CA ALA A 532 3.62 53.28 -4.48
C ALA A 532 4.98 53.51 -3.81
N ASN A 533 5.72 52.43 -3.55
CA ASN A 533 7.01 52.53 -2.88
C ASN A 533 8.12 53.14 -3.76
N VAL A 534 8.16 52.83 -5.06
CA VAL A 534 9.12 53.43 -5.98
C VAL A 534 8.85 54.94 -6.11
N SER A 535 7.58 55.35 -6.21
CA SER A 535 7.18 56.76 -6.24
C SER A 535 7.54 57.48 -4.93
N LEU A 536 7.27 56.87 -3.77
CA LEU A 536 7.61 57.40 -2.45
C LEU A 536 9.13 57.53 -2.24
N SER A 537 9.93 56.61 -2.78
CA SER A 537 11.38 56.66 -2.66
C SER A 537 12.00 57.90 -3.33
N GLY A 538 11.31 58.49 -4.32
CA GLY A 538 11.81 59.62 -5.09
C GLY A 538 13.01 59.31 -5.98
N ASP A 539 13.44 58.05 -6.07
CA ASP A 539 14.64 57.64 -6.81
C ASP A 539 14.36 57.62 -8.33
N ARG A 540 14.97 58.58 -9.01
CA ARG A 540 14.81 58.80 -10.45
C ARG A 540 15.38 57.65 -11.28
N GLU A 541 16.45 56.99 -10.82
CA GLU A 541 17.05 55.90 -11.58
C GLU A 541 16.20 54.63 -11.52
N LYS A 542 15.52 54.39 -10.39
CA LYS A 542 14.51 53.32 -10.25
C LYS A 542 13.33 53.54 -11.18
N CYS A 543 12.77 54.75 -11.17
CA CYS A 543 11.67 55.15 -12.05
C CYS A 543 12.03 55.03 -13.54
N LYS A 544 13.22 55.48 -13.94
CA LYS A 544 13.73 55.30 -15.32
C LYS A 544 13.87 53.83 -15.67
N TYR A 545 14.37 53.00 -14.75
CA TYR A 545 14.52 51.57 -15.00
C TYR A 545 13.16 50.87 -15.09
N LEU A 546 12.20 51.21 -14.22
CA LEU A 546 10.83 50.69 -14.27
C LEU A 546 10.16 50.98 -15.62
N LEU A 547 10.31 52.20 -16.14
CA LEU A 547 9.80 52.54 -17.47
C LEU A 547 10.47 51.72 -18.59
N LYS A 548 11.77 51.43 -18.49
CA LYS A 548 12.45 50.52 -19.44
C LYS A 548 11.92 49.08 -19.35
N VAL A 549 11.60 48.62 -18.15
CA VAL A 549 11.02 47.29 -17.94
C VAL A 549 9.66 47.23 -18.62
N PHE A 550 8.75 48.18 -18.35
CA PHE A 550 7.46 48.26 -19.04
C PHE A 550 7.61 48.32 -20.55
N ASP A 551 8.43 49.23 -21.07
CA ASP A 551 8.67 49.38 -22.51
C ASP A 551 9.11 48.07 -23.19
N LYS A 552 9.88 47.23 -22.48
CA LYS A 552 10.37 45.95 -22.99
C LYS A 552 9.33 44.84 -22.96
N ILE A 553 8.53 44.73 -21.90
CA ILE A 553 7.62 43.58 -21.68
C ILE A 553 6.15 43.89 -22.00
N TRP A 554 5.83 45.12 -22.42
CA TRP A 554 4.46 45.57 -22.60
C TRP A 554 3.66 44.69 -23.57
N ASP A 555 4.20 44.45 -24.76
CA ASP A 555 3.50 43.69 -25.80
C ASP A 555 3.25 42.24 -25.36
N ASP A 556 4.24 41.61 -24.74
CA ASP A 556 4.20 40.19 -24.37
C ASP A 556 3.36 39.91 -23.11
N TYR A 557 3.18 40.90 -22.21
CA TYR A 557 2.61 40.65 -20.88
C TYR A 557 1.42 41.53 -20.48
N PHE A 558 1.33 42.75 -21.00
CA PHE A 558 0.32 43.74 -20.58
C PHE A 558 -0.64 44.16 -21.69
N SER A 559 -0.28 44.01 -22.97
CA SER A 559 -1.02 44.61 -24.07
C SER A 559 -2.45 44.08 -24.23
N ASP A 560 -2.72 42.86 -23.76
CA ASP A 560 -4.03 42.20 -23.71
C ASP A 560 -4.82 42.49 -22.41
N LYS A 561 -4.20 43.15 -21.43
CA LYS A 561 -4.75 43.45 -20.09
C LYS A 561 -5.06 44.92 -19.86
N VAL A 562 -5.02 45.72 -20.94
CA VAL A 562 -5.26 47.16 -20.90
C VAL A 562 -6.73 47.50 -20.66
N GLU A 563 -7.62 46.70 -21.23
CA GLU A 563 -9.06 46.92 -21.18
C GLU A 563 -9.73 45.93 -20.21
N ALA A 564 -10.72 46.43 -19.49
CA ALA A 564 -11.68 45.66 -18.73
C ALA A 564 -13.03 45.71 -19.44
N PHE A 565 -13.83 44.66 -19.27
CA PHE A 565 -15.07 44.46 -20.03
C PHE A 565 -16.26 44.33 -19.08
N CYS A 566 -17.35 45.00 -19.41
CA CYS A 566 -18.63 44.87 -18.71
C CYS A 566 -19.70 44.40 -19.69
N ASN A 567 -20.43 43.35 -19.32
CA ASN A 567 -21.59 42.89 -20.08
C ASN A 567 -22.85 43.64 -19.62
N MET A 568 -23.49 44.34 -20.55
CA MET A 568 -24.60 45.24 -20.33
C MET A 568 -25.75 44.80 -21.24
N ASP A 569 -26.66 43.95 -20.76
CA ASP A 569 -27.84 43.53 -21.51
C ASP A 569 -27.55 43.06 -22.97
N GLY A 570 -26.42 42.38 -23.18
CA GLY A 570 -25.98 41.88 -24.50
C GLY A 570 -24.98 42.77 -25.26
N GLU A 571 -24.72 44.00 -24.80
CA GLU A 571 -23.63 44.84 -25.30
C GLU A 571 -22.41 44.77 -24.38
N VAL A 572 -21.24 44.48 -24.96
CA VAL A 572 -19.96 44.50 -24.25
C VAL A 572 -19.36 45.90 -24.35
N LYS A 573 -19.23 46.60 -23.21
CA LYS A 573 -18.49 47.87 -23.13
C LYS A 573 -17.10 47.61 -22.58
N SER A 574 -16.08 48.18 -23.24
CA SER A 574 -14.71 48.22 -22.72
C SER A 574 -14.39 49.55 -22.06
N PHE A 575 -13.50 49.51 -21.07
CA PHE A 575 -12.98 50.67 -20.34
C PHE A 575 -11.58 50.34 -19.82
N LYS A 576 -10.86 51.33 -19.30
CA LYS A 576 -9.49 51.13 -18.78
C LYS A 576 -9.46 50.18 -17.58
N SER A 577 -8.60 49.16 -17.61
CA SER A 577 -8.48 48.20 -16.51
C SER A 577 -7.90 48.82 -15.25
N SER A 578 -8.17 48.21 -14.08
CA SER A 578 -7.60 48.67 -12.81
C SER A 578 -6.08 48.63 -12.84
N LEU A 579 -5.49 47.58 -13.46
CA LEU A 579 -4.05 47.43 -13.66
C LEU A 579 -3.38 48.66 -14.30
N ILE A 580 -3.97 49.21 -15.37
CA ILE A 580 -3.40 50.39 -16.04
C ILE A 580 -3.79 51.69 -15.31
N SER A 581 -4.93 51.71 -14.63
CA SER A 581 -5.35 52.85 -13.82
C SER A 581 -4.37 53.14 -12.68
N VAL A 582 -3.76 52.10 -12.09
CA VAL A 582 -2.70 52.27 -11.07
C VAL A 582 -1.53 53.11 -11.58
N LEU A 583 -1.16 52.99 -12.86
CA LEU A 583 -0.05 53.76 -13.44
C LEU A 583 -0.35 55.27 -13.48
N ASP A 584 -1.62 55.66 -13.45
CA ASP A 584 -2.08 57.05 -13.44
C ASP A 584 -2.11 57.68 -12.04
N GLU A 585 -2.15 56.86 -11.00
CA GLU A 585 -2.34 57.31 -9.60
C GLU A 585 -1.06 57.82 -8.96
N TYR A 586 0.11 57.46 -9.51
CA TYR A 586 1.41 57.75 -8.93
C TYR A 586 2.29 58.62 -9.83
N LYS A 587 3.14 59.43 -9.20
CA LYS A 587 4.20 60.17 -9.90
C LYS A 587 5.44 59.28 -9.99
N TRP A 588 5.59 58.58 -11.10
CA TRP A 588 6.66 57.59 -11.27
C TRP A 588 7.46 57.75 -12.56
N VAL A 589 7.15 58.74 -13.41
CA VAL A 589 7.89 58.99 -14.65
C VAL A 589 8.73 60.27 -14.51
N VAL A 590 10.00 60.19 -14.94
CA VAL A 590 10.93 61.33 -14.87
C VAL A 590 10.72 62.27 -16.06
N SER A 591 10.53 63.54 -15.75
CA SER A 591 10.45 64.65 -16.72
C SER A 591 11.84 65.06 -17.22
N SER A 592 11.98 65.32 -18.52
CA SER A 592 13.20 65.82 -19.14
C SER A 592 13.59 67.23 -18.73
N LEU A 593 12.62 68.06 -18.33
CA LEU A 593 12.81 69.49 -18.17
C LEU A 593 13.35 69.85 -16.77
N ASP A 594 12.75 69.25 -15.73
CA ASP A 594 13.03 69.55 -14.33
C ASP A 594 13.53 68.33 -13.53
N GLY A 595 13.59 67.15 -14.16
CA GLY A 595 14.00 65.90 -13.53
C GLY A 595 13.06 65.43 -12.41
N ARG A 596 11.88 66.04 -12.27
CA ARG A 596 10.89 65.67 -11.24
C ARG A 596 10.11 64.45 -11.68
N LEU A 597 9.54 63.76 -10.69
CA LEU A 597 8.58 62.69 -10.93
C LEU A 597 7.21 63.31 -11.21
N CYS A 598 6.63 62.94 -12.34
CA CYS A 598 5.34 63.42 -12.82
C CYS A 598 4.39 62.24 -13.07
N TYR A 599 3.10 62.56 -13.18
CA TYR A 599 2.13 61.61 -13.70
C TYR A 599 2.40 61.38 -15.19
N PRO A 600 2.24 60.15 -15.71
CA PRO A 600 2.47 59.88 -17.13
C PRO A 600 1.65 60.78 -18.07
N GLN A 601 0.41 61.08 -17.67
CA GLN A 601 -0.54 61.91 -18.43
C GLN A 601 -0.11 63.37 -18.60
N ASP A 602 0.74 63.87 -17.71
CA ASP A 602 1.23 65.24 -17.75
C ASP A 602 2.45 65.39 -18.68
N LEU A 603 3.03 64.27 -19.14
CA LEU A 603 4.25 64.24 -19.93
C LEU A 603 3.97 64.01 -21.42
N PHE A 604 4.82 64.61 -22.23
CA PHE A 604 4.81 64.41 -23.67
C PHE A 604 5.61 63.18 -24.07
N TYR A 605 5.08 62.44 -25.05
CA TYR A 605 5.85 61.44 -25.75
C TYR A 605 6.83 62.11 -26.71
N HIS A 606 8.07 61.61 -26.77
CA HIS A 606 9.12 62.17 -27.61
C HIS A 606 8.96 61.73 -29.07
N CYS A 607 7.87 62.17 -29.71
CA CYS A 607 7.58 61.98 -31.14
C CYS A 607 7.85 63.25 -31.96
N GLU A 608 8.02 63.06 -33.27
CA GLU A 608 8.30 64.15 -34.21
C GLU A 608 7.23 65.25 -34.19
N ALA A 609 5.96 64.87 -34.06
CA ALA A 609 4.83 65.80 -34.02
C ALA A 609 4.88 66.78 -32.84
N VAL A 610 5.38 66.35 -31.67
CA VAL A 610 5.53 67.23 -30.50
C VAL A 610 6.88 67.96 -30.55
N CYS A 611 7.95 67.30 -30.99
CA CYS A 611 9.29 67.89 -31.09
C CYS A 611 9.36 69.02 -32.12
N SER A 612 8.58 68.97 -33.20
CA SER A 612 8.52 70.05 -34.19
C SER A 612 7.93 71.35 -33.62
N ILE A 613 7.11 71.25 -32.57
CA ILE A 613 6.45 72.40 -31.93
C ILE A 613 7.26 72.89 -30.73
N PHE A 614 7.67 71.99 -29.82
CA PHE A 614 8.32 72.37 -28.57
C PHE A 614 9.84 72.16 -28.51
N GLY A 615 10.45 71.48 -29.49
CA GLY A 615 11.87 71.14 -29.47
C GLY A 615 12.24 70.33 -28.23
N ASP A 616 13.32 70.70 -27.53
CA ASP A 616 13.74 70.07 -26.27
C ASP A 616 13.06 70.68 -25.02
N ASN A 617 12.16 71.65 -25.21
CA ASN A 617 11.66 72.53 -24.15
C ASN A 617 10.30 72.10 -23.56
N ALA A 618 9.86 70.86 -23.79
CA ALA A 618 8.69 70.29 -23.14
C ALA A 618 9.08 69.21 -22.11
N CYS A 619 8.16 68.89 -21.21
CA CYS A 619 8.34 67.82 -20.24
C CYS A 619 8.15 66.45 -20.92
N TYR A 620 9.22 65.90 -21.50
CA TYR A 620 9.21 64.58 -22.10
C TYR A 620 9.46 63.47 -21.07
N ALA A 621 8.87 62.30 -21.32
CA ALA A 621 9.14 61.10 -20.53
C ALA A 621 10.57 60.58 -20.76
N ILE A 622 11.32 60.37 -19.68
CA ILE A 622 12.66 59.76 -19.71
C ILE A 622 12.64 58.40 -19.00
N PRO A 623 13.23 57.35 -19.62
CA PRO A 623 13.85 57.32 -20.95
C PRO A 623 12.85 57.28 -22.10
N LYS A 624 13.35 57.54 -23.32
CA LYS A 624 12.55 57.47 -24.55
C LYS A 624 11.92 56.09 -24.71
N ILE A 625 10.60 56.05 -24.65
CA ILE A 625 9.74 54.87 -24.85
C ILE A 625 9.81 54.46 -26.34
N ARG A 626 9.87 53.16 -26.62
CA ARG A 626 9.88 52.61 -27.98
C ARG A 626 8.52 51.99 -28.35
N ASN A 627 7.83 51.44 -27.37
CA ASN A 627 6.56 50.76 -27.55
C ASN A 627 5.41 51.78 -27.71
N ALA A 628 4.82 51.84 -28.90
CA ALA A 628 3.73 52.76 -29.20
C ALA A 628 2.43 52.45 -28.42
N LYS A 629 2.16 51.17 -28.11
CA LYS A 629 0.96 50.77 -27.35
C LYS A 629 1.06 51.24 -25.90
N LEU A 630 2.24 51.15 -25.29
CA LEU A 630 2.49 51.68 -23.94
C LEU A 630 2.15 53.18 -23.88
N VAL A 631 2.59 53.94 -24.88
CA VAL A 631 2.34 55.40 -24.98
C VAL A 631 0.85 55.69 -24.94
N THR A 632 0.05 54.98 -25.76
CA THR A 632 -1.40 55.18 -25.83
C THR A 632 -2.13 54.70 -24.58
N SER A 633 -1.77 53.54 -24.05
CA SER A 633 -2.48 52.92 -22.92
C SER A 633 -2.26 53.65 -21.60
N VAL A 634 -1.05 54.17 -21.38
CA VAL A 634 -0.68 54.93 -20.17
C VAL A 634 -1.07 56.41 -20.30
N GLY A 635 -1.38 56.88 -21.51
CA GLY A 635 -1.96 58.22 -21.74
C GLY A 635 -0.94 59.34 -21.87
N PHE A 636 0.27 59.07 -22.37
CA PHE A 636 1.25 60.12 -22.68
C PHE A 636 0.73 61.02 -23.80
N LYS A 637 1.00 62.33 -23.71
CA LYS A 637 0.58 63.30 -24.74
C LYS A 637 1.37 63.10 -26.03
N SER A 638 0.70 62.60 -27.07
CA SER A 638 1.27 62.38 -28.40
C SER A 638 0.97 63.51 -29.39
N THR A 639 0.07 64.43 -29.02
CA THR A 639 -0.30 65.63 -29.78
C THR A 639 -0.27 66.86 -28.87
N VAL A 640 -0.11 68.05 -29.45
CA VAL A 640 -0.07 69.32 -28.72
C VAL A 640 -1.43 70.01 -28.84
N THR A 641 -2.11 70.21 -27.70
CA THR A 641 -3.32 71.04 -27.67
C THR A 641 -2.98 72.52 -27.45
N LEU A 642 -3.94 73.42 -27.72
CA LEU A 642 -3.77 74.85 -27.44
C LEU A 642 -3.51 75.11 -25.94
N HIS A 643 -4.18 74.35 -25.07
CA HIS A 643 -3.99 74.44 -23.63
C HIS A 643 -2.57 74.01 -23.22
N ASP A 644 -2.07 72.92 -23.81
CA ASP A 644 -0.70 72.44 -23.61
C ASP A 644 0.33 73.50 -24.01
N ALA A 645 0.18 74.12 -25.18
CA ALA A 645 1.07 75.19 -25.65
C ALA A 645 1.08 76.39 -24.70
N LEU A 646 -0.08 76.81 -24.19
CA LEU A 646 -0.17 77.89 -23.21
C LEU A 646 0.47 77.51 -21.88
N SER A 647 0.29 76.26 -21.42
CA SER A 647 0.89 75.78 -20.16
C SER A 647 2.41 75.73 -20.21
N VAL A 648 2.98 75.25 -21.33
CA VAL A 648 4.43 75.20 -21.56
C VAL A 648 5.00 76.62 -21.67
N LEU A 649 4.31 77.54 -22.36
CA LEU A 649 4.69 78.96 -22.41
C LEU A 649 4.69 79.61 -21.03
N ASP A 650 3.75 79.27 -20.15
CA ASP A 650 3.71 79.79 -18.78
C ASP A 650 4.84 79.22 -17.90
N ILE A 651 5.23 77.96 -18.13
CA ILE A 651 6.43 77.36 -17.52
C ILE A 651 7.69 78.08 -18.00
N TRP A 652 7.80 78.38 -19.29
CA TRP A 652 8.92 79.13 -19.87
C TRP A 652 9.01 80.56 -19.35
N LYS A 653 7.87 81.23 -19.15
CA LYS A 653 7.85 82.57 -18.53
C LYS A 653 8.40 82.58 -17.10
N ARG A 654 8.27 81.46 -16.38
CA ARG A 654 8.70 81.31 -14.99
C ARG A 654 10.14 80.78 -14.85
N SER A 655 10.74 80.26 -15.92
CA SER A 655 12.11 79.75 -15.88
C SER A 655 13.11 80.89 -16.14
N ALA A 656 14.08 81.06 -15.24
CA ALA A 656 15.08 82.15 -15.28
C ALA A 656 16.18 81.98 -16.34
N THR A 657 16.01 81.05 -17.30
CA THR A 657 17.00 80.73 -18.33
C THR A 657 16.75 81.52 -19.62
N SER A 658 17.76 82.25 -20.09
CA SER A 658 17.69 83.06 -21.31
C SER A 658 17.41 82.23 -22.56
N PHE A 659 16.36 82.58 -23.29
CA PHE A 659 15.86 81.91 -24.49
C PHE A 659 16.59 82.36 -25.77
N LYS A 660 16.95 81.41 -26.66
CA LYS A 660 17.25 81.68 -28.07
C LYS A 660 16.18 81.01 -28.93
N ALA A 661 15.21 81.79 -29.40
CA ALA A 661 14.29 81.35 -30.45
C ALA A 661 15.03 81.32 -31.80
N ARG A 662 15.04 80.17 -32.48
CA ARG A 662 15.25 80.13 -33.94
C ARG A 662 13.91 79.78 -34.57
N TRP A 663 13.27 80.76 -35.18
CA TRP A 663 12.16 80.54 -36.09
C TRP A 663 12.77 80.26 -37.47
N GLN A 664 12.57 79.06 -38.01
CA GLN A 664 12.73 78.81 -39.45
C GLN A 664 11.34 78.90 -40.07
N PHE A 665 11.18 79.87 -40.98
CA PHE A 665 10.04 79.97 -41.88
C PHE A 665 10.09 78.88 -42.94
#